data_AF-A0A813LVJ3-F1
#
_entry.id   AF-A0A813LVJ3-F1
#
_cell.length_a   1.000
_cell.length_b   1.000
_cell.length_c   1.000
_cell.angle_alpha   90.00
_cell.angle_beta   90.00
_cell.angle_gamma   90.00
#
_symmetry.space_group_name_H-M   'P 1'
#
loop_
_entity.id
_entity.type
_entity.pdbx_description
1 polymer ?
#
loop_
_entity_poly.entity_id
_entity_poly.type
_entity_poly.pdbx_seq_one_letter_code
_entity_poly.pdbx_strand_id
1 'polypeptide(L)'
;MATSPTFRTYTLRCRVPPGADIARLTEAGCTCKKLWFTPEGKRCDTGCCNPSGDPNGPWCSVEEPYCQGADWGYCDSREDPIIAGSYPVCVRVLPSSASTVYEHEPCHHRFTYFRSPHVDSLSPRSGPITGGTNVTLTGRYFPQTRLGGLLCKFGDFISPGRWLSSSGIACVSPQSLGDNFGVRTVQVTLSVNGGVDWTPSTASFSFVPELQGFLSPEFGPRRGGTLLEVHVPRRFGELEAALVNLSQVKSCCFGTPPVTIVPALRISDTHYRCTTPPWPQSPANVAVGVAQDDGRCQALPRARFSYVEQWLPTRVYPAELDEAQQAAGVKIFVSGERFRLAGGAMCRFGGTAMSPAQVLVSNYSLVCSLPTTGLNLRRTPNGTSLEVEVAMNGVDFAGGSPPVLLRFTLATAVHSVEPANISTLGNLALTVKGANLGADLRKCIFGEGERAVEVPLSALSSEREAICTAPHWEISPEGAAAERVLVRLAADGVGNARESTAYVTYFAHPEALIVEPNEGPVSGGTRVQVKGQNFRPDGMDLTIECVFGSKRSAALVINDTDLLCTSPALESLLVPTGYLSSFDLELLPKPPKLATSTPAATASPKKQMTFYYRRFLASISQAEPLSGPELGGTLVSLRSDYPFLNSQLLRCVFGNIPVPLFMVSANEATCVSPAMYKPGFVELTLTLDMQNRVQIGPMGSPMLFHYYLTPTVAKVTPSFGSARGGTLVQLEGAHFINNGRLTCKFGQVTVPAYLFISTALVLCKTPPMPAGLLHMFVCLFVCLLLSLLLLLLLLLLLMLMLFLFLFSC
;
A
#
# COMPACT_ATOMS: atom_id res chain seq x y z
N MET A 1 38.82 -55.57 -103.17
CA MET A 1 38.29 -54.86 -101.99
C MET A 1 38.64 -55.67 -100.76
N ALA A 2 39.45 -55.06 -99.87
CA ALA A 2 39.75 -55.37 -98.48
C ALA A 2 39.93 -56.85 -98.06
N THR A 3 41.19 -57.31 -98.09
CA THR A 3 41.68 -58.45 -97.31
C THR A 3 41.82 -58.07 -95.83
N SER A 4 41.26 -58.91 -94.95
CA SER A 4 41.35 -58.83 -93.48
C SER A 4 42.82 -58.77 -93.00
N PRO A 5 43.19 -57.84 -92.08
CA PRO A 5 44.53 -57.85 -91.50
C PRO A 5 44.60 -58.93 -90.41
N THR A 6 45.43 -59.93 -90.64
CA THR A 6 45.86 -60.89 -89.61
C THR A 6 46.69 -60.15 -88.55
N PHE A 7 46.14 -59.95 -87.35
CA PHE A 7 46.91 -59.45 -86.22
C PHE A 7 47.81 -60.59 -85.68
N ARG A 8 49.11 -60.52 -85.98
CA ARG A 8 50.11 -61.31 -85.25
C ARG A 8 50.30 -60.69 -83.87
N THR A 9 49.81 -61.36 -82.83
CA THR A 9 50.15 -61.05 -81.44
C THR A 9 51.61 -61.41 -81.16
N TYR A 10 52.48 -60.41 -81.08
CA TYR A 10 53.80 -60.57 -80.47
C TYR A 10 53.67 -60.39 -78.96
N THR A 11 53.87 -61.47 -78.20
CA THR A 11 54.05 -61.37 -76.75
C THR A 11 55.45 -60.82 -76.49
N LEU A 12 55.56 -59.53 -76.20
CA LEU A 12 56.78 -58.94 -75.66
C LEU A 12 56.98 -59.50 -74.24
N ARG A 13 57.80 -60.54 -74.11
CA ARG A 13 58.31 -60.98 -72.82
C ARG A 13 59.31 -59.95 -72.32
N CYS A 14 58.87 -59.01 -71.50
CA CYS A 14 59.80 -58.24 -70.68
C CYS A 14 60.49 -59.22 -69.72
N ARG A 15 61.75 -59.57 -70.00
CA ARG A 15 62.60 -60.23 -69.00
C ARG A 15 62.81 -59.23 -67.87
N VAL A 16 62.39 -59.59 -66.66
CA VAL A 16 62.83 -58.94 -65.43
C VAL A 16 64.37 -59.01 -65.41
N PRO A 17 65.10 -57.89 -65.34
CA PRO A 17 66.55 -57.93 -65.16
C PRO A 17 66.87 -58.65 -63.84
N PRO A 18 67.97 -59.41 -63.75
CA PRO A 18 68.34 -60.09 -62.50
C PRO A 18 68.40 -59.07 -61.36
N GLY A 19 67.84 -59.44 -60.20
CA GLY A 19 67.68 -58.57 -59.05
C GLY A 19 68.95 -57.79 -58.76
N ALA A 20 68.83 -56.46 -58.72
CA ALA A 20 69.92 -55.59 -58.33
C ALA A 20 70.25 -55.88 -56.85
N ASP A 21 71.32 -56.63 -56.64
CA ASP A 21 71.91 -56.88 -55.33
C ASP A 21 72.39 -55.55 -54.74
N ILE A 22 71.68 -55.03 -53.74
CA ILE A 22 72.13 -53.87 -52.98
C ILE A 22 73.26 -54.35 -52.05
N ALA A 23 74.49 -53.96 -52.38
CA ALA A 23 75.65 -54.28 -51.58
C ALA A 23 75.51 -53.66 -50.17
N ARG A 24 75.58 -54.50 -49.13
CA ARG A 24 75.53 -54.05 -47.73
C ARG A 24 76.87 -53.46 -47.33
N LEU A 25 76.87 -52.42 -46.51
CA LEU A 25 78.08 -51.74 -46.06
C LEU A 25 78.26 -51.88 -44.54
N THR A 26 79.50 -51.89 -44.09
CA THR A 26 79.84 -51.70 -42.68
C THR A 26 79.72 -50.23 -42.29
N GLU A 27 79.72 -49.93 -40.99
CA GLU A 27 79.77 -48.55 -40.46
C GLU A 27 80.98 -47.75 -40.98
N ALA A 28 82.06 -48.44 -41.36
CA ALA A 28 83.24 -47.85 -41.98
C ALA A 28 83.11 -47.66 -43.51
N GLY A 29 81.96 -48.02 -44.10
CA GLY A 29 81.70 -47.89 -45.53
C GLY A 29 82.24 -49.03 -46.40
N CYS A 30 82.57 -50.18 -45.81
CA CYS A 30 83.14 -51.32 -46.53
C CYS A 30 82.09 -52.32 -46.99
N THR A 31 82.22 -52.82 -48.22
CA THR A 31 81.28 -53.78 -48.78
C THR A 31 81.33 -55.12 -48.06
N CYS A 32 80.19 -55.57 -47.57
CA CYS A 32 79.99 -56.88 -46.97
C CYS A 32 79.90 -57.97 -48.04
N LYS A 33 80.61 -59.09 -47.84
CA LYS A 33 80.43 -60.30 -48.64
C LYS A 33 78.98 -60.75 -48.55
N LYS A 34 78.34 -61.04 -49.69
CA LYS A 34 76.95 -61.51 -49.74
C LYS A 34 76.73 -62.81 -48.96
N LEU A 35 77.73 -63.72 -48.99
CA LEU A 35 77.73 -64.98 -48.26
C LEU A 35 79.04 -65.11 -47.48
N TRP A 36 78.96 -65.35 -46.18
CA TRP A 36 80.11 -65.62 -45.33
C TRP A 36 79.75 -66.57 -44.18
N PHE A 37 80.77 -67.11 -43.51
CA PHE A 37 80.61 -68.05 -42.42
C PHE A 37 81.38 -67.57 -41.19
N THR A 38 80.84 -67.78 -40.00
CA THR A 38 81.60 -67.58 -38.76
C THR A 38 82.68 -68.65 -38.62
N PRO A 39 83.72 -68.44 -37.80
CA PRO A 39 84.72 -69.47 -37.49
C PRO A 39 84.10 -70.78 -36.96
N GLU A 40 82.93 -70.71 -36.32
CA GLU A 40 82.16 -71.85 -35.82
C GLU A 40 81.24 -72.51 -36.89
N GLY A 41 81.37 -72.09 -38.15
CA GLY A 41 80.63 -72.68 -39.29
C GLY A 41 79.20 -72.17 -39.47
N LYS A 42 78.78 -71.11 -38.76
CA LYS A 42 77.43 -70.55 -38.93
C LYS A 42 77.36 -69.68 -40.18
N ARG A 43 76.35 -69.90 -41.01
CA ARG A 43 76.17 -69.25 -42.32
C ARG A 43 75.44 -67.90 -42.19
N CYS A 44 75.89 -66.91 -42.95
CA CYS A 44 75.16 -65.67 -43.24
C CYS A 44 75.03 -65.48 -44.75
N ASP A 45 73.82 -65.27 -45.26
CA ASP A 45 73.50 -65.12 -46.69
C ASP A 45 72.86 -63.77 -47.07
N THR A 46 72.69 -62.86 -46.11
CA THR A 46 72.12 -61.52 -46.31
C THR A 46 73.17 -60.41 -46.33
N GLY A 47 74.46 -60.77 -46.37
CA GLY A 47 75.58 -59.84 -46.20
C GLY A 47 75.79 -59.41 -44.75
N CYS A 48 74.75 -58.96 -44.07
CA CYS A 48 74.76 -58.55 -42.66
C CYS A 48 73.90 -59.48 -41.80
N CYS A 49 74.52 -60.17 -40.84
CA CYS A 49 73.82 -61.09 -39.93
C CYS A 49 74.41 -61.04 -38.52
N ASN A 50 73.69 -61.59 -37.54
CA ASN A 50 74.22 -61.82 -36.20
C ASN A 50 74.09 -63.29 -35.76
N PRO A 51 74.70 -64.25 -36.49
CA PRO A 51 74.55 -65.68 -36.19
C PRO A 51 75.27 -66.10 -34.90
N SER A 52 76.25 -65.31 -34.45
CA SER A 52 76.99 -65.51 -33.21
C SER A 52 76.25 -64.98 -31.97
N GLY A 53 75.21 -64.15 -32.13
CA GLY A 53 74.49 -63.53 -31.01
C GLY A 53 75.30 -62.42 -30.33
N ASP A 54 76.11 -61.70 -31.10
CA ASP A 54 76.94 -60.59 -30.62
C ASP A 54 76.05 -59.45 -30.08
N PRO A 55 76.28 -58.96 -28.85
CA PRO A 55 75.49 -57.87 -28.27
C PRO A 55 75.61 -56.54 -29.02
N ASN A 56 76.65 -56.35 -29.84
CA ASN A 56 76.87 -55.12 -30.61
C ASN A 56 76.11 -55.10 -31.95
N GLY A 57 75.37 -56.16 -32.29
CA GLY A 57 74.45 -56.18 -33.44
C GLY A 57 74.96 -56.95 -34.66
N PRO A 58 74.29 -56.80 -35.82
CA PRO A 58 74.67 -57.51 -37.04
C PRO A 58 76.00 -57.01 -37.61
N TRP A 59 76.83 -57.95 -38.02
CA TRP A 59 78.13 -57.70 -38.63
C TRP A 59 78.28 -58.51 -39.92
N CYS A 60 79.37 -58.28 -40.65
CA CYS A 60 79.68 -59.00 -41.87
C CYS A 60 81.18 -59.22 -42.04
N SER A 61 81.56 -60.26 -42.79
CA SER A 61 82.91 -60.31 -43.37
C SER A 61 82.96 -59.38 -44.58
N VAL A 62 83.96 -58.52 -44.66
CA VAL A 62 84.09 -57.56 -45.77
C VAL A 62 84.72 -58.22 -47.00
N GLU A 63 84.35 -57.76 -48.19
CA GLU A 63 84.90 -58.23 -49.47
C GLU A 63 86.38 -57.90 -49.58
N GLU A 64 86.76 -56.69 -49.16
CA GLU A 64 88.14 -56.21 -49.13
C GLU A 64 88.68 -56.18 -47.69
N PRO A 65 89.59 -57.09 -47.30
CA PRO A 65 90.10 -57.22 -45.93
C PRO A 65 90.81 -55.98 -45.37
N TYR A 66 91.26 -55.09 -46.25
CA TYR A 66 92.00 -53.88 -45.88
C TYR A 66 91.12 -52.64 -45.78
N CYS A 67 89.83 -52.71 -46.17
CA CYS A 67 88.98 -51.54 -46.27
C CYS A 67 88.78 -50.82 -44.92
N GLN A 68 88.72 -51.57 -43.82
CA GLN A 68 88.61 -51.03 -42.45
C GLN A 68 89.63 -51.61 -41.48
N GLY A 69 90.75 -52.11 -42.00
CA GLY A 69 91.82 -52.72 -41.20
C GLY A 69 91.48 -54.09 -40.58
N ALA A 70 90.32 -54.66 -40.92
CA ALA A 70 89.89 -55.99 -40.52
C ALA A 70 89.08 -56.63 -41.67
N ASP A 71 89.07 -57.97 -41.73
CA ASP A 71 88.29 -58.77 -42.69
C ASP A 71 86.81 -58.92 -42.30
N TRP A 72 86.37 -58.15 -41.30
CA TRP A 72 85.01 -58.03 -40.82
C TRP A 72 84.70 -56.63 -40.30
N GLY A 73 83.42 -56.30 -40.17
CA GLY A 73 82.94 -55.06 -39.56
C GLY A 73 81.46 -55.09 -39.18
N TYR A 74 81.05 -54.22 -38.25
CA TYR A 74 79.64 -54.03 -37.92
C TYR A 74 78.90 -53.34 -39.07
N CYS A 75 77.68 -53.77 -39.32
CA CYS A 75 76.88 -53.27 -40.43
C CYS A 75 76.31 -51.88 -40.14
N ASP A 76 76.36 -50.99 -41.12
CA ASP A 76 75.84 -49.62 -40.98
C ASP A 76 74.34 -49.65 -40.63
N SER A 77 74.00 -49.02 -39.51
CA SER A 77 72.65 -48.91 -38.97
C SER A 77 71.90 -47.68 -39.48
N ARG A 78 72.50 -46.85 -40.35
CA ARG A 78 71.79 -45.78 -41.06
C ARG A 78 70.58 -46.36 -41.79
N GLU A 79 69.41 -45.79 -41.49
CA GLU A 79 68.09 -46.22 -41.97
C GLU A 79 68.15 -46.87 -43.35
N ASP A 80 67.84 -48.17 -43.39
CA ASP A 80 67.69 -48.96 -44.61
C ASP A 80 67.03 -48.11 -45.72
N PRO A 81 67.61 -48.01 -46.92
CA PRO A 81 67.07 -47.14 -47.95
C PRO A 81 65.62 -47.55 -48.25
N ILE A 82 64.70 -46.58 -48.12
CA ILE A 82 63.26 -46.74 -48.39
C ILE A 82 63.02 -47.16 -49.86
N ILE A 83 64.00 -46.91 -50.73
CA ILE A 83 64.03 -47.28 -52.14
C ILE A 83 64.60 -48.71 -52.28
N ALA A 84 63.78 -49.63 -52.77
CA ALA A 84 64.17 -50.99 -53.11
C ALA A 84 64.87 -51.09 -54.48
N GLY A 85 64.70 -50.09 -55.36
CA GLY A 85 65.42 -49.95 -56.64
C GLY A 85 64.77 -48.90 -57.56
N SER A 86 65.55 -48.26 -58.45
CA SER A 86 65.02 -47.29 -59.44
C SER A 86 65.45 -47.67 -60.86
N TYR A 87 64.48 -47.99 -61.72
CA TYR A 87 64.70 -48.53 -63.05
C TYR A 87 64.23 -47.55 -64.13
N PRO A 88 64.95 -47.43 -65.26
CA PRO A 88 64.47 -46.63 -66.39
C PRO A 88 63.22 -47.29 -67.01
N VAL A 89 62.19 -46.48 -67.29
CA VAL A 89 61.01 -46.87 -68.06
C VAL A 89 61.11 -46.27 -69.43
N CYS A 90 61.07 -47.13 -70.44
CA CYS A 90 61.11 -46.75 -71.84
C CYS A 90 59.71 -47.02 -72.43
N VAL A 91 58.98 -45.96 -72.77
CA VAL A 91 57.66 -46.08 -73.42
C VAL A 91 57.86 -45.88 -74.92
N ARG A 92 57.51 -46.89 -75.73
CA ARG A 92 57.49 -46.78 -77.20
C ARG A 92 56.05 -46.77 -77.70
N VAL A 93 55.70 -45.77 -78.50
CA VAL A 93 54.47 -45.77 -79.30
C VAL A 93 54.87 -46.12 -80.73
N LEU A 94 54.41 -47.26 -81.23
CA LEU A 94 54.67 -47.68 -82.61
C LEU A 94 53.52 -47.20 -83.52
N PRO A 95 53.78 -46.44 -84.60
CA PRO A 95 52.82 -46.30 -85.69
C PRO A 95 52.76 -47.60 -86.51
N SER A 96 51.58 -47.93 -87.03
CA SER A 96 51.23 -49.23 -87.65
C SER A 96 51.95 -49.59 -88.95
N SER A 97 53.00 -48.87 -89.38
CA SER A 97 53.63 -49.06 -90.70
C SER A 97 55.17 -48.93 -90.75
N ALA A 98 55.90 -48.97 -89.64
CA ALA A 98 57.36 -48.87 -89.67
C ALA A 98 58.04 -50.24 -89.49
N SER A 99 58.89 -50.64 -90.45
CA SER A 99 59.56 -51.95 -90.50
C SER A 99 61.03 -51.96 -90.06
N THR A 100 61.60 -50.88 -89.54
CA THR A 100 62.94 -50.86 -88.93
C THR A 100 63.06 -49.79 -87.85
N VAL A 101 63.68 -50.13 -86.71
CA VAL A 101 63.87 -49.23 -85.56
C VAL A 101 65.36 -49.09 -85.25
N TYR A 102 65.87 -47.86 -85.20
CA TYR A 102 67.21 -47.56 -84.69
C TYR A 102 67.20 -47.57 -83.15
N GLU A 103 68.16 -48.26 -82.54
CA GLU A 103 68.45 -48.19 -81.11
C GLU A 103 69.24 -46.92 -80.84
N HIS A 104 68.59 -45.85 -80.35
CA HIS A 104 69.14 -44.86 -79.42
C HIS A 104 68.13 -43.73 -79.21
N GLU A 105 67.17 -43.93 -78.30
CA GLU A 105 66.45 -42.83 -77.64
C GLU A 105 66.63 -42.98 -76.13
N PRO A 106 66.95 -41.91 -75.37
CA PRO A 106 67.18 -42.02 -73.94
C PRO A 106 65.87 -42.26 -73.19
N CYS A 107 65.85 -43.22 -72.26
CA CYS A 107 64.70 -43.45 -71.39
C CYS A 107 64.61 -42.32 -70.35
N HIS A 108 63.70 -41.36 -70.57
CA HIS A 108 63.58 -40.14 -69.75
C HIS A 108 62.76 -40.32 -68.45
N HIS A 109 62.14 -41.48 -68.25
CA HIS A 109 61.34 -41.76 -67.06
C HIS A 109 61.97 -42.84 -66.19
N ARG A 110 61.89 -42.68 -64.86
CA ARG A 110 62.37 -43.67 -63.90
C ARG A 110 61.19 -44.15 -63.05
N PHE A 111 61.06 -45.46 -62.89
CA PHE A 111 60.12 -46.08 -61.96
C PHE A 111 60.90 -46.55 -60.74
N THR A 112 60.54 -46.01 -59.59
CA THR A 112 61.20 -46.30 -58.32
C THR A 112 60.31 -47.21 -57.50
N TYR A 113 60.82 -48.41 -57.19
CA TYR A 113 60.19 -49.32 -56.24
C TYR A 113 60.59 -48.91 -54.83
N PHE A 114 59.59 -48.77 -53.97
CA PHE A 114 59.78 -48.57 -52.54
C PHE A 114 59.59 -49.89 -51.80
N ARG A 115 60.20 -50.03 -50.62
CA ARG A 115 59.81 -51.11 -49.70
C ARG A 115 58.33 -50.94 -49.33
N SER A 116 57.63 -52.05 -49.10
CA SER A 116 56.22 -52.04 -48.74
C SER A 116 56.03 -51.27 -47.42
N PRO A 117 55.30 -50.14 -47.43
CA PRO A 117 55.05 -49.39 -46.21
C PRO A 117 54.08 -50.15 -45.30
N HIS A 118 54.29 -50.10 -43.99
CA HIS A 118 53.45 -50.79 -43.01
C HIS A 118 52.96 -49.82 -41.94
N VAL A 119 51.66 -49.84 -41.64
CA VAL A 119 51.05 -49.04 -40.57
C VAL A 119 50.91 -49.90 -39.33
N ASP A 120 51.67 -49.57 -38.28
CA ASP A 120 51.69 -50.33 -37.03
C ASP A 120 50.61 -49.83 -36.05
N SER A 121 50.44 -48.51 -35.92
CA SER A 121 49.45 -47.93 -35.01
C SER A 121 48.99 -46.53 -35.43
N LEU A 122 47.96 -46.01 -34.76
CA LEU A 122 47.47 -44.65 -34.96
C LEU A 122 47.07 -44.00 -33.62
N SER A 123 47.18 -42.68 -33.56
CA SER A 123 46.78 -41.87 -32.41
C SER A 123 46.24 -40.50 -32.84
N PRO A 124 45.07 -40.04 -32.34
CA PRO A 124 44.13 -40.76 -31.47
C PRO A 124 43.35 -41.86 -32.22
N ARG A 125 42.82 -42.86 -31.50
CA ARG A 125 42.09 -44.01 -32.07
C ARG A 125 40.62 -43.77 -32.39
N SER A 126 40.11 -42.58 -32.11
CA SER A 126 38.70 -42.22 -32.29
C SER A 126 38.54 -40.73 -32.54
N GLY A 127 37.41 -40.36 -33.16
CA GLY A 127 37.03 -38.97 -33.41
C GLY A 127 35.57 -38.85 -33.85
N PRO A 128 35.02 -37.63 -33.95
CA PRO A 128 33.60 -37.44 -34.20
C PRO A 128 33.20 -37.86 -35.61
N ILE A 129 31.94 -38.30 -35.79
CA ILE A 129 31.33 -38.61 -37.10
C ILE A 129 31.38 -37.43 -38.09
N THR A 130 31.49 -36.20 -37.58
CA THR A 130 31.64 -34.95 -38.35
C THR A 130 33.02 -34.81 -39.02
N GLY A 131 34.01 -35.60 -38.61
CA GLY A 131 35.38 -35.54 -39.13
C GLY A 131 36.24 -34.43 -38.50
N GLY A 132 37.44 -34.20 -39.03
CA GLY A 132 38.36 -33.14 -38.60
C GLY A 132 39.43 -33.54 -37.58
N THR A 133 39.52 -34.81 -37.18
CA THR A 133 40.52 -35.27 -36.19
C THR A 133 41.89 -35.40 -36.83
N ASN A 134 42.91 -34.72 -36.30
CA ASN A 134 44.32 -34.92 -36.69
C ASN A 134 44.82 -36.26 -36.16
N VAL A 135 44.91 -37.25 -37.03
CA VAL A 135 45.39 -38.60 -36.74
C VAL A 135 46.84 -38.73 -37.17
N THR A 136 47.70 -39.18 -36.26
CA THR A 136 49.08 -39.53 -36.57
C THR A 136 49.19 -41.06 -36.72
N LEU A 137 49.55 -41.52 -37.90
CA LEU A 137 49.90 -42.91 -38.19
C LEU A 137 51.37 -43.13 -37.87
N THR A 138 51.67 -44.18 -37.11
CA THR A 138 53.02 -44.61 -36.80
C THR A 138 53.27 -45.97 -37.45
N GLY A 139 54.40 -46.10 -38.14
CA GLY A 139 54.75 -47.31 -38.89
C GLY A 139 56.18 -47.29 -39.40
N ARG A 140 56.43 -48.01 -40.50
CA ARG A 140 57.77 -48.18 -41.07
C ARG A 140 57.78 -48.03 -42.59
N TYR A 141 58.92 -47.57 -43.11
CA TYR A 141 59.23 -47.42 -44.54
C TYR A 141 58.31 -46.43 -45.29
N PHE A 142 57.91 -45.32 -44.67
CA PHE A 142 57.08 -44.29 -45.30
C PHE A 142 57.92 -43.37 -46.22
N PRO A 143 57.72 -43.41 -47.56
CA PRO A 143 58.51 -42.63 -48.49
C PRO A 143 58.13 -41.14 -48.46
N GLN A 144 59.14 -40.27 -48.54
CA GLN A 144 58.91 -38.85 -48.74
C GLN A 144 58.55 -38.58 -50.22
N THR A 145 57.26 -38.62 -50.54
CA THR A 145 56.78 -38.36 -51.90
C THR A 145 56.56 -36.86 -52.12
N ARG A 146 57.28 -36.25 -53.08
CA ARG A 146 57.12 -34.81 -53.42
C ARG A 146 55.89 -34.49 -54.28
N LEU A 147 55.18 -35.50 -54.79
CA LEU A 147 54.13 -35.38 -55.81
C LEU A 147 52.69 -35.58 -55.29
N GLY A 148 52.42 -35.39 -54.00
CA GLY A 148 51.03 -35.34 -53.48
C GLY A 148 50.24 -36.66 -53.52
N GLY A 149 50.88 -37.81 -53.69
CA GLY A 149 50.23 -39.13 -53.77
C GLY A 149 49.94 -39.82 -52.43
N LEU A 150 50.19 -39.15 -51.30
CA LEU A 150 50.02 -39.72 -49.97
C LEU A 150 48.57 -39.58 -49.52
N LEU A 151 47.85 -40.69 -49.40
CA LEU A 151 46.44 -40.73 -49.05
C LEU A 151 46.20 -41.68 -47.89
N CYS A 152 45.42 -41.26 -46.91
CA CYS A 152 44.97 -42.09 -45.79
C CYS A 152 43.51 -42.45 -46.01
N LYS A 153 43.19 -43.74 -46.01
CA LYS A 153 41.84 -44.25 -46.24
C LYS A 153 41.29 -44.82 -44.94
N PHE A 154 40.19 -44.23 -44.47
CA PHE A 154 39.41 -44.60 -43.30
C PHE A 154 38.19 -45.40 -43.76
N GLY A 155 38.32 -46.73 -43.82
CA GLY A 155 37.28 -47.57 -44.44
C GLY A 155 37.13 -47.22 -45.91
N ASP A 156 36.03 -46.58 -46.30
CA ASP A 156 35.77 -46.13 -47.68
C ASP A 156 36.14 -44.67 -47.94
N PHE A 157 36.44 -43.90 -46.89
CA PHE A 157 36.66 -42.46 -46.99
C PHE A 157 38.15 -42.13 -47.10
N ILE A 158 38.52 -41.29 -48.07
CA ILE A 158 39.91 -40.93 -48.32
C ILE A 158 40.19 -39.51 -47.85
N SER A 159 41.33 -39.32 -47.18
CA SER A 159 41.85 -38.04 -46.73
C SER A 159 43.31 -37.85 -47.21
N PRO A 160 43.75 -36.61 -47.49
CA PRO A 160 45.15 -36.36 -47.81
C PRO A 160 46.05 -36.60 -46.59
N GLY A 161 47.18 -37.26 -46.82
CA GLY A 161 48.23 -37.46 -45.82
C GLY A 161 49.34 -36.43 -45.95
N ARG A 162 49.93 -36.03 -44.82
CA ARG A 162 51.14 -35.21 -44.72
C ARG A 162 52.26 -36.05 -44.14
N TRP A 163 53.36 -36.15 -44.89
CA TRP A 163 54.56 -36.83 -44.44
C TRP A 163 55.22 -36.09 -43.27
N LEU A 164 55.53 -36.81 -42.20
CA LEU A 164 56.27 -36.29 -41.04
C LEU A 164 57.69 -36.85 -41.01
N SER A 165 57.83 -38.16 -41.14
CA SER A 165 59.09 -38.90 -41.12
C SER A 165 58.96 -40.25 -41.85
N SER A 166 60.07 -40.99 -41.96
CA SER A 166 60.13 -42.38 -42.42
C SER A 166 59.20 -43.35 -41.65
N SER A 167 58.69 -42.94 -40.50
CA SER A 167 57.83 -43.71 -39.58
C SER A 167 56.55 -42.99 -39.16
N GLY A 168 56.31 -41.77 -39.63
CA GLY A 168 55.16 -40.95 -39.23
C GLY A 168 54.43 -40.28 -40.39
N ILE A 169 53.11 -40.44 -40.46
CA ILE A 169 52.21 -39.72 -41.37
C ILE A 169 51.10 -39.03 -40.56
N ALA A 170 50.79 -37.77 -40.86
CA ALA A 170 49.61 -37.08 -40.33
C ALA A 170 48.46 -37.09 -41.35
N CYS A 171 47.24 -37.39 -40.91
CA CYS A 171 46.02 -37.38 -41.72
C CYS A 171 44.91 -36.66 -40.96
N VAL A 172 43.88 -36.18 -41.66
CA VAL A 172 42.67 -35.63 -41.03
C VAL A 172 41.52 -36.59 -41.27
N SER A 173 40.85 -37.07 -40.22
CA SER A 173 39.69 -37.96 -40.36
C SER A 173 38.60 -37.28 -41.19
N PRO A 174 38.05 -37.90 -42.24
CA PRO A 174 36.97 -37.33 -43.05
C PRO A 174 35.63 -37.37 -42.30
N GLN A 175 34.61 -36.66 -42.81
CA GLN A 175 33.23 -36.79 -42.33
C GLN A 175 32.67 -38.16 -42.74
N SER A 176 32.14 -38.92 -41.78
CA SER A 176 31.51 -40.22 -42.05
C SER A 176 30.01 -40.02 -42.28
N LEU A 177 29.58 -39.99 -43.54
CA LEU A 177 28.17 -40.00 -43.92
C LEU A 177 27.65 -41.44 -43.92
N GLY A 178 26.90 -41.82 -42.89
CA GLY A 178 26.20 -43.11 -42.83
C GLY A 178 24.98 -43.00 -41.93
N ASP A 179 23.87 -43.62 -42.35
CA ASP A 179 22.54 -43.56 -41.69
C ASP A 179 22.47 -44.25 -40.31
N ASN A 180 23.57 -44.83 -39.82
CA ASN A 180 23.62 -45.49 -38.53
C ASN A 180 24.22 -44.58 -37.45
N PHE A 181 23.37 -44.16 -36.51
CA PHE A 181 23.66 -43.30 -35.35
C PHE A 181 24.55 -43.96 -34.25
N GLY A 182 25.41 -44.92 -34.60
CA GLY A 182 26.26 -45.67 -33.67
C GLY A 182 27.77 -45.53 -33.95
N VAL A 183 28.61 -46.13 -33.10
CA VAL A 183 30.07 -46.17 -33.36
C VAL A 183 30.37 -47.01 -34.58
N ARG A 184 31.11 -46.43 -35.52
CA ARG A 184 31.61 -47.13 -36.71
C ARG A 184 33.13 -47.22 -36.64
N THR A 185 33.65 -48.42 -36.39
CA THR A 185 35.09 -48.70 -36.46
C THR A 185 35.49 -49.08 -37.88
N VAL A 186 36.48 -48.39 -38.43
CA VAL A 186 37.01 -48.63 -39.77
C VAL A 186 38.51 -48.85 -39.72
N GLN A 187 39.03 -49.67 -40.64
CA GLN A 187 40.47 -49.86 -40.80
C GLN A 187 41.08 -48.65 -41.51
N VAL A 188 42.29 -48.25 -41.11
CA VAL A 188 43.00 -47.11 -41.70
C VAL A 188 44.21 -47.59 -42.49
N THR A 189 44.14 -47.50 -43.82
CA THR A 189 45.21 -47.90 -44.74
C THR A 189 45.87 -46.69 -45.39
N LEU A 190 47.17 -46.80 -45.69
CA LEU A 190 47.94 -45.75 -46.36
C LEU A 190 48.16 -46.10 -47.83
N SER A 191 48.04 -45.12 -48.72
CA SER A 191 48.52 -45.18 -50.10
C SER A 191 49.65 -44.18 -50.28
N VAL A 192 50.71 -44.59 -50.98
CA VAL A 192 51.87 -43.74 -51.31
C VAL A 192 51.95 -43.38 -52.80
N ASN A 193 51.02 -43.86 -53.62
CA ASN A 193 51.01 -43.70 -55.07
C ASN A 193 49.67 -43.17 -55.62
N GLY A 194 48.99 -42.31 -54.87
CA GLY A 194 47.79 -41.61 -55.34
C GLY A 194 46.51 -42.46 -55.33
N GLY A 195 46.46 -43.51 -54.53
CA GLY A 195 45.27 -44.34 -54.29
C GLY A 195 45.21 -45.61 -55.13
N VAL A 196 46.27 -45.91 -55.87
CA VAL A 196 46.38 -47.12 -56.72
C VAL A 196 46.62 -48.35 -55.85
N ASP A 197 47.62 -48.31 -54.97
CA ASP A 197 47.95 -49.40 -54.05
C ASP A 197 47.72 -48.98 -52.60
N TRP A 198 47.20 -49.90 -51.79
CA TRP A 198 46.91 -49.68 -50.37
C TRP A 198 47.73 -50.63 -49.51
N THR A 199 48.37 -50.07 -48.49
CA THR A 199 49.20 -50.81 -47.54
C THR A 199 48.37 -51.69 -46.61
N PRO A 200 48.90 -52.87 -46.21
CA PRO A 200 48.36 -53.61 -45.09
C PRO A 200 48.43 -52.76 -43.81
N SER A 201 47.37 -52.78 -43.01
CA SER A 201 47.30 -52.04 -41.75
C SER A 201 46.48 -52.82 -40.74
N THR A 202 46.92 -52.87 -39.49
CA THR A 202 46.10 -53.36 -38.37
C THR A 202 45.48 -52.21 -37.56
N ALA A 203 45.69 -50.97 -37.99
CA ALA A 203 45.23 -49.80 -37.27
C ALA A 203 43.76 -49.51 -37.60
N SER A 204 42.95 -49.37 -36.55
CA SER A 204 41.51 -49.09 -36.65
C SER A 204 41.17 -47.74 -36.02
N PHE A 205 40.28 -46.99 -36.65
CA PHE A 205 39.77 -45.71 -36.17
C PHE A 205 38.25 -45.80 -35.97
N SER A 206 37.78 -45.35 -34.81
CA SER A 206 36.35 -45.36 -34.47
C SER A 206 35.73 -43.98 -34.63
N PHE A 207 34.77 -43.85 -35.54
CA PHE A 207 33.88 -42.69 -35.61
C PHE A 207 32.83 -42.78 -34.50
N VAL A 208 32.83 -41.82 -33.59
CA VAL A 208 31.92 -41.74 -32.45
C VAL A 208 30.90 -40.59 -32.64
N PRO A 209 29.62 -40.77 -32.26
CA PRO A 209 28.68 -39.64 -32.21
C PRO A 209 29.12 -38.61 -31.16
N GLU A 210 28.90 -37.32 -31.43
CA GLU A 210 29.20 -36.25 -30.49
C GLU A 210 28.12 -36.18 -29.40
N LEU A 211 28.53 -36.31 -28.13
CA LEU A 211 27.63 -36.08 -26.99
C LEU A 211 27.17 -34.62 -27.00
N GLN A 212 25.85 -34.42 -27.06
CA GLN A 212 25.26 -33.11 -26.88
C GLN A 212 25.05 -32.85 -25.39
N GLY A 213 25.34 -31.62 -24.97
CA GLY A 213 25.19 -31.18 -23.60
C GLY A 213 24.43 -29.86 -23.56
N PHE A 214 23.44 -29.78 -22.70
CA PHE A 214 22.71 -28.56 -22.38
C PHE A 214 23.04 -28.14 -20.95
N LEU A 215 23.28 -26.85 -20.77
CA LEU A 215 23.65 -26.28 -19.50
C LEU A 215 22.50 -25.43 -18.96
N SER A 216 22.22 -25.53 -17.67
CA SER A 216 21.32 -24.60 -16.98
C SER A 216 21.89 -24.26 -15.60
N PRO A 217 22.19 -22.98 -15.30
CA PRO A 217 22.22 -21.84 -16.22
C PRO A 217 23.43 -21.82 -17.16
N GLU A 218 23.37 -21.06 -18.26
CA GLU A 218 24.47 -20.94 -19.25
C GLU A 218 25.59 -19.95 -18.84
N PHE A 219 25.39 -19.19 -17.76
CA PHE A 219 26.35 -18.19 -17.29
C PHE A 219 26.23 -18.00 -15.78
N GLY A 220 27.27 -17.40 -15.17
CA GLY A 220 27.32 -17.10 -13.74
C GLY A 220 28.56 -16.30 -13.36
N PRO A 221 28.71 -15.92 -12.08
CA PRO A 221 29.77 -15.04 -11.62
C PRO A 221 31.16 -15.68 -11.69
N ARG A 222 32.18 -14.89 -12.02
CA ARG A 222 33.60 -15.32 -12.10
C ARG A 222 34.18 -15.91 -10.82
N ARG A 223 33.56 -15.61 -9.66
CA ARG A 223 33.96 -16.20 -8.37
C ARG A 223 33.65 -17.70 -8.28
N GLY A 224 32.87 -18.24 -9.22
CA GLY A 224 32.41 -19.62 -9.18
C GLY A 224 31.30 -19.79 -8.13
N GLY A 225 30.92 -21.04 -7.89
CA GLY A 225 29.85 -21.41 -6.95
C GLY A 225 28.48 -21.55 -7.58
N THR A 226 28.32 -21.28 -8.88
CA THR A 226 27.08 -21.51 -9.62
C THR A 226 26.73 -22.99 -9.58
N LEU A 227 25.51 -23.30 -9.15
CA LEU A 227 24.98 -24.65 -9.24
C LEU A 227 24.56 -24.92 -10.69
N LEU A 228 25.42 -25.62 -11.42
CA LEU A 228 25.26 -25.92 -12.83
C LEU A 228 24.62 -27.30 -13.02
N GLU A 229 23.47 -27.33 -13.68
CA GLU A 229 22.85 -28.54 -14.19
C GLU A 229 23.35 -28.82 -15.61
N VAL A 230 23.89 -30.03 -15.80
CA VAL A 230 24.43 -30.54 -17.06
C VAL A 230 23.54 -31.67 -17.54
N HIS A 231 22.77 -31.41 -18.59
CA HIS A 231 21.90 -32.40 -19.22
C HIS A 231 22.55 -32.96 -20.47
N VAL A 232 22.77 -34.27 -20.49
CA VAL A 232 23.37 -35.01 -21.60
C VAL A 232 22.32 -36.00 -22.11
N PRO A 233 21.44 -35.60 -23.03
CA PRO A 233 20.36 -36.47 -23.48
C PRO A 233 20.91 -37.69 -24.21
N ARG A 234 20.30 -38.85 -23.94
CA ARG A 234 20.53 -40.08 -24.72
C ARG A 234 19.74 -39.98 -26.02
N ARG A 235 20.38 -40.11 -27.18
CA ARG A 235 19.65 -40.38 -28.42
C ARG A 235 19.32 -41.87 -28.51
N PHE A 236 18.13 -42.19 -29.00
CA PHE A 236 17.72 -43.57 -29.29
C PHE A 236 18.78 -44.23 -30.21
N GLY A 237 19.49 -45.25 -29.72
CA GLY A 237 20.52 -46.00 -30.45
C GLY A 237 21.95 -45.92 -29.90
N GLU A 238 22.23 -45.06 -28.91
CA GLU A 238 23.59 -44.84 -28.35
C GLU A 238 24.08 -45.90 -27.34
N LEU A 239 23.44 -47.07 -27.27
CA LEU A 239 23.51 -47.92 -26.07
C LEU A 239 24.89 -48.50 -25.72
N GLU A 240 25.89 -48.49 -26.61
CA GLU A 240 27.20 -49.11 -26.31
C GLU A 240 28.43 -48.33 -26.83
N ALA A 241 28.25 -47.08 -27.27
CA ALA A 241 29.17 -46.48 -28.25
C ALA A 241 29.81 -45.13 -27.82
N ALA A 242 29.35 -44.48 -26.76
CA ALA A 242 30.05 -43.29 -26.25
C ALA A 242 31.32 -43.72 -25.49
N LEU A 243 32.45 -43.01 -25.69
CA LEU A 243 33.70 -43.19 -24.93
C LEU A 243 33.51 -43.00 -23.41
N VAL A 244 32.37 -42.47 -22.99
CA VAL A 244 31.99 -42.24 -21.60
C VAL A 244 30.69 -42.99 -21.31
N ASN A 245 30.77 -43.93 -20.38
CA ASN A 245 29.61 -44.51 -19.72
C ASN A 245 28.98 -43.45 -18.80
N LEU A 246 27.85 -42.89 -19.24
CA LEU A 246 27.12 -41.83 -18.53
C LEU A 246 26.75 -42.26 -17.09
N SER A 247 26.44 -43.55 -16.86
CA SER A 247 26.12 -44.04 -15.52
C SER A 247 27.28 -43.94 -14.51
N GLN A 248 28.51 -43.78 -14.98
CA GLN A 248 29.74 -43.71 -14.18
C GLN A 248 30.38 -42.31 -14.13
N VAL A 249 29.69 -41.27 -14.63
CA VAL A 249 30.18 -39.90 -14.51
C VAL A 249 30.21 -39.49 -13.03
N LYS A 250 31.37 -39.00 -12.57
CA LYS A 250 31.57 -38.51 -11.19
C LYS A 250 32.06 -37.07 -11.11
N SER A 251 32.50 -36.48 -12.22
CA SER A 251 33.06 -35.14 -12.23
C SER A 251 32.62 -34.35 -13.46
N CYS A 252 32.50 -33.03 -13.30
CA CYS A 252 32.42 -32.08 -14.41
C CYS A 252 33.80 -31.51 -14.67
N CYS A 253 34.09 -31.16 -15.92
CA CYS A 253 35.34 -30.52 -16.29
C CYS A 253 35.10 -29.22 -17.04
N PHE A 254 35.96 -28.24 -16.81
CA PHE A 254 35.86 -26.88 -17.32
C PHE A 254 37.15 -26.47 -18.04
N GLY A 255 37.00 -25.94 -19.25
CA GLY A 255 38.09 -25.43 -20.08
C GLY A 255 38.57 -26.40 -21.15
N THR A 256 39.66 -26.02 -21.81
CA THR A 256 40.45 -26.87 -22.70
C THR A 256 41.75 -27.24 -22.00
N PRO A 257 42.36 -28.42 -22.27
CA PRO A 257 43.54 -28.90 -21.55
C PRO A 257 44.62 -27.81 -21.34
N PRO A 258 45.05 -27.54 -20.10
CA PRO A 258 44.65 -28.22 -18.84
C PRO A 258 43.23 -27.85 -18.39
N VAL A 259 42.41 -28.88 -18.12
CA VAL A 259 41.02 -28.72 -17.66
C VAL A 259 40.94 -28.65 -16.13
N THR A 260 39.98 -27.89 -15.60
CA THR A 260 39.65 -27.87 -14.17
C THR A 260 38.56 -28.89 -13.89
N ILE A 261 38.79 -29.84 -12.98
CA ILE A 261 37.85 -30.92 -12.66
C ILE A 261 37.20 -30.63 -11.31
N VAL A 262 35.87 -30.71 -11.24
CA VAL A 262 35.08 -30.57 -10.02
C VAL A 262 34.17 -31.78 -9.83
N PRO A 263 33.86 -32.18 -8.58
CA PRO A 263 32.94 -33.29 -8.34
C PRO A 263 31.54 -32.98 -8.89
N ALA A 264 30.87 -34.00 -9.41
CA ALA A 264 29.51 -33.93 -9.90
C ALA A 264 28.59 -34.87 -9.10
N LEU A 265 27.42 -34.36 -8.71
CA LEU A 265 26.32 -35.15 -8.18
C LEU A 265 25.49 -35.69 -9.34
N ARG A 266 25.42 -37.02 -9.46
CA ARG A 266 24.55 -37.69 -10.43
C ARG A 266 23.10 -37.65 -9.93
N ILE A 267 22.23 -36.91 -10.64
CA ILE A 267 20.78 -36.90 -10.39
C ILE A 267 20.13 -38.04 -11.17
N SER A 268 20.52 -38.20 -12.42
CA SER A 268 20.13 -39.32 -13.26
C SER A 268 21.26 -39.68 -14.23
N ASP A 269 21.04 -40.74 -14.99
CA ASP A 269 21.89 -41.21 -16.07
C ASP A 269 22.17 -40.21 -17.21
N THR A 270 21.44 -39.09 -17.25
CA THR A 270 21.56 -38.03 -18.25
C THR A 270 21.59 -36.64 -17.62
N HIS A 271 21.59 -36.56 -16.28
CA HIS A 271 21.50 -35.30 -15.56
C HIS A 271 22.48 -35.28 -14.39
N TYR A 272 23.43 -34.35 -14.45
CA TYR A 272 24.46 -34.15 -13.46
C TYR A 272 24.40 -32.73 -12.91
N ARG A 273 24.78 -32.57 -11.66
CA ARG A 273 24.85 -31.27 -10.98
C ARG A 273 26.24 -31.05 -10.45
N CYS A 274 26.85 -29.93 -10.80
CA CYS A 274 28.19 -29.57 -10.34
C CYS A 274 28.28 -28.09 -10.02
N THR A 275 29.24 -27.72 -9.17
CA THR A 275 29.49 -26.32 -8.80
C THR A 275 30.60 -25.75 -9.66
N THR A 276 30.37 -24.62 -10.30
CA THR A 276 31.39 -23.99 -11.16
C THR A 276 32.62 -23.56 -10.35
N PRO A 277 33.85 -23.83 -10.83
CA PRO A 277 35.05 -23.33 -10.17
C PRO A 277 35.21 -21.81 -10.37
N PRO A 278 36.01 -21.12 -9.53
CA PRO A 278 36.41 -19.74 -9.79
C PRO A 278 37.22 -19.66 -11.09
N TRP A 279 37.00 -18.60 -11.88
CA TRP A 279 37.69 -18.40 -13.14
C TRP A 279 38.47 -17.07 -13.16
N PRO A 280 39.74 -17.06 -13.60
CA PRO A 280 40.60 -15.88 -13.47
C PRO A 280 40.16 -14.70 -14.33
N GLN A 281 39.61 -14.96 -15.52
CA GLN A 281 39.22 -13.94 -16.49
C GLN A 281 37.70 -13.79 -16.59
N SER A 282 37.24 -12.57 -16.87
CA SER A 282 35.84 -12.21 -17.13
C SER A 282 35.78 -11.06 -18.14
N PRO A 283 34.95 -11.12 -19.20
CA PRO A 283 34.10 -12.26 -19.56
C PRO A 283 34.92 -13.44 -20.09
N ALA A 284 34.51 -14.68 -19.78
CA ALA A 284 35.16 -15.88 -20.30
C ALA A 284 34.12 -16.94 -20.70
N ASN A 285 34.24 -17.49 -21.91
CA ASN A 285 33.37 -18.57 -22.41
C ASN A 285 34.13 -19.90 -22.37
N VAL A 286 33.77 -20.75 -21.42
CA VAL A 286 34.54 -21.94 -21.04
C VAL A 286 33.78 -23.19 -21.47
N ALA A 287 34.46 -24.11 -22.16
CA ALA A 287 33.86 -25.39 -22.53
C ALA A 287 33.59 -26.24 -21.28
N VAL A 288 32.44 -26.90 -21.24
CA VAL A 288 32.05 -27.80 -20.15
C VAL A 288 32.01 -29.23 -20.68
N GLY A 289 32.45 -30.17 -19.85
CA GLY A 289 32.42 -31.60 -20.14
C GLY A 289 32.12 -32.42 -18.91
N VAL A 290 32.05 -33.74 -19.11
CA VAL A 290 31.88 -34.73 -18.05
C VAL A 290 33.09 -35.67 -18.02
N ALA A 291 33.43 -36.16 -16.84
CA ALA A 291 34.55 -37.06 -16.60
C ALA A 291 34.17 -38.23 -15.70
N GLN A 292 34.80 -39.37 -15.95
CA GLN A 292 34.67 -40.60 -15.16
C GLN A 292 35.84 -40.72 -14.16
N ASP A 293 35.98 -41.90 -13.53
CA ASP A 293 37.04 -42.21 -12.55
C ASP A 293 38.47 -42.09 -13.09
N ASP A 294 38.66 -42.17 -14.40
CA ASP A 294 39.98 -42.05 -15.04
C ASP A 294 40.47 -40.59 -15.20
N GLY A 295 39.65 -39.62 -14.79
CA GLY A 295 39.96 -38.19 -14.88
C GLY A 295 39.99 -37.64 -16.31
N ARG A 296 39.62 -38.43 -17.32
CA ARG A 296 39.56 -37.96 -18.71
C ARG A 296 38.29 -37.16 -18.94
N CYS A 297 38.49 -35.89 -19.29
CA CYS A 297 37.40 -34.98 -19.60
C CYS A 297 36.88 -35.20 -21.02
N GLN A 298 35.61 -35.61 -21.14
CA GLN A 298 34.88 -35.60 -22.39
C GLN A 298 34.17 -34.26 -22.54
N ALA A 299 34.73 -33.39 -23.39
CA ALA A 299 34.14 -32.10 -23.70
C ALA A 299 32.81 -32.28 -24.45
N LEU A 300 31.82 -31.43 -24.13
CA LEU A 300 30.54 -31.36 -24.82
C LEU A 300 30.62 -30.19 -25.83
N PRO A 301 30.63 -30.43 -27.15
CA PRO A 301 31.05 -29.46 -28.17
C PRO A 301 30.25 -28.14 -28.22
N ARG A 302 29.06 -28.11 -27.60
CA ARG A 302 28.15 -26.95 -27.54
C ARG A 302 27.84 -26.47 -26.13
N ALA A 303 28.28 -27.19 -25.10
CA ALA A 303 28.08 -26.78 -23.72
C ALA A 303 29.18 -25.78 -23.34
N ARG A 304 28.84 -24.49 -23.35
CA ARG A 304 29.75 -23.40 -22.97
C ARG A 304 29.15 -22.61 -21.83
N PHE A 305 29.90 -22.49 -20.74
CA PHE A 305 29.53 -21.67 -19.61
C PHE A 305 30.21 -20.30 -19.69
N SER A 306 29.44 -19.23 -19.57
CA SER A 306 29.93 -17.85 -19.63
C SER A 306 30.17 -17.29 -18.22
N TYR A 307 31.43 -17.13 -17.83
CA TYR A 307 31.78 -16.41 -16.60
C TYR A 307 31.66 -14.91 -16.83
N VAL A 308 30.94 -14.23 -15.93
CA VAL A 308 30.71 -12.78 -15.97
C VAL A 308 31.05 -12.13 -14.63
N GLU A 309 31.15 -10.79 -14.61
CA GLU A 309 31.23 -10.05 -13.36
C GLU A 309 29.91 -10.13 -12.58
N GLN A 310 30.00 -10.05 -11.24
CA GLN A 310 28.83 -10.06 -10.37
C GLN A 310 27.93 -8.84 -10.66
N TRP A 311 26.65 -9.08 -10.88
CA TRP A 311 25.65 -8.01 -10.95
C TRP A 311 25.43 -7.36 -9.59
N LEU A 312 25.15 -6.06 -9.59
CA LEU A 312 25.08 -5.26 -8.36
C LEU A 312 23.75 -4.49 -8.32
N PRO A 313 22.74 -4.95 -7.57
CA PRO A 313 21.56 -4.14 -7.32
C PRO A 313 21.94 -2.97 -6.40
N THR A 314 21.45 -1.77 -6.70
CA THR A 314 21.78 -0.54 -5.98
C THR A 314 20.59 0.05 -5.25
N ARG A 315 19.40 0.08 -5.86
CA ARG A 315 18.17 0.63 -5.25
C ARG A 315 16.91 -0.05 -5.76
N VAL A 316 15.86 -0.02 -4.94
CA VAL A 316 14.50 -0.45 -5.28
C VAL A 316 13.53 0.73 -5.29
N TYR A 317 12.53 0.68 -6.15
CA TYR A 317 11.40 1.59 -6.19
C TYR A 317 10.08 0.82 -6.37
N PRO A 318 9.04 1.07 -5.56
CA PRO A 318 9.08 1.90 -4.35
C PRO A 318 10.00 1.29 -3.28
N ALA A 319 10.63 2.14 -2.45
CA ALA A 319 11.51 1.69 -1.36
C ALA A 319 10.75 1.35 -0.08
N GLU A 320 9.51 1.85 0.04
CA GLU A 320 8.62 1.67 1.17
C GLU A 320 7.24 1.26 0.67
N LEU A 321 6.61 0.31 1.36
CA LEU A 321 5.27 -0.21 1.11
C LEU A 321 4.49 -0.27 2.43
N ASP A 322 3.17 -0.21 2.35
CA ASP A 322 2.32 -0.53 3.50
C ASP A 322 2.09 -2.06 3.62
N GLU A 323 1.75 -2.55 4.81
CA GLU A 323 1.45 -3.99 5.01
C GLU A 323 0.23 -4.46 4.18
N ALA A 324 -0.70 -3.57 3.81
CA ALA A 324 -1.85 -3.92 2.95
C ALA A 324 -1.41 -4.27 1.52
N GLN A 325 -0.40 -3.59 0.99
CA GLN A 325 0.22 -3.83 -0.31
C GLN A 325 0.97 -5.17 -0.38
N GLN A 326 1.26 -5.82 0.75
CA GLN A 326 1.86 -7.15 0.80
C GLN A 326 1.00 -8.21 0.08
N ALA A 327 -0.32 -8.00 -0.01
CA ALA A 327 -1.26 -8.89 -0.70
C ALA A 327 -1.41 -8.63 -2.21
N ALA A 328 -0.86 -7.52 -2.74
CA ALA A 328 -1.27 -6.96 -4.03
C ALA A 328 -0.37 -7.27 -5.24
N GLY A 329 0.64 -8.16 -5.13
CA GLY A 329 1.50 -8.50 -6.27
C GLY A 329 2.24 -7.29 -6.88
N VAL A 330 2.59 -6.32 -6.02
CA VAL A 330 3.15 -5.01 -6.40
C VAL A 330 4.40 -5.16 -7.25
N LYS A 331 4.51 -4.33 -8.30
CA LYS A 331 5.71 -4.28 -9.14
C LYS A 331 6.82 -3.50 -8.46
N ILE A 332 7.93 -4.18 -8.19
CA ILE A 332 9.17 -3.63 -7.62
C ILE A 332 10.18 -3.44 -8.74
N PHE A 333 10.57 -2.20 -8.96
CA PHE A 333 11.62 -1.82 -9.90
C PHE A 333 12.96 -1.87 -9.19
N VAL A 334 13.86 -2.74 -9.63
CA VAL A 334 15.23 -2.83 -9.12
C VAL A 334 16.15 -2.15 -10.11
N SER A 335 16.89 -1.16 -9.63
CA SER A 335 17.96 -0.49 -10.36
C SER A 335 19.33 -1.01 -9.89
N GLY A 336 20.30 -1.08 -10.79
CA GLY A 336 21.62 -1.63 -10.51
C GLY A 336 22.58 -1.50 -11.67
N GLU A 337 23.67 -2.26 -11.62
CA GLU A 337 24.67 -2.34 -12.68
C GLU A 337 24.87 -3.79 -13.14
N ARG A 338 25.30 -3.93 -14.40
CA ARG A 338 25.68 -5.22 -15.01
C ARG A 338 24.52 -6.21 -15.08
N PHE A 339 23.28 -5.72 -15.17
CA PHE A 339 22.14 -6.57 -15.48
C PHE A 339 22.23 -7.02 -16.93
N ARG A 340 22.07 -8.31 -17.20
CA ARG A 340 22.16 -8.85 -18.54
C ARG A 340 20.76 -9.18 -19.02
N LEU A 341 20.47 -8.89 -20.29
CA LEU A 341 19.26 -9.37 -20.95
C LEU A 341 19.42 -10.88 -21.18
N ALA A 342 19.00 -11.68 -20.19
CA ALA A 342 18.98 -13.13 -20.26
C ALA A 342 17.63 -13.65 -19.77
N GLY A 343 17.15 -14.73 -20.37
CA GLY A 343 15.97 -15.44 -19.88
C GLY A 343 16.27 -16.08 -18.51
N GLY A 344 15.31 -16.02 -17.59
CA GLY A 344 15.44 -16.66 -16.27
C GLY A 344 15.94 -15.76 -15.14
N ALA A 345 15.98 -14.44 -15.32
CA ALA A 345 16.24 -13.53 -14.21
C ALA A 345 15.18 -13.69 -13.10
N MET A 346 15.60 -13.66 -11.84
CA MET A 346 14.72 -13.79 -10.68
C MET A 346 15.08 -12.78 -9.59
N CYS A 347 14.07 -12.28 -8.89
CA CYS A 347 14.27 -11.59 -7.61
C CYS A 347 14.03 -12.57 -6.46
N ARG A 348 14.78 -12.37 -5.38
CA ARG A 348 14.57 -13.03 -4.09
C ARG A 348 14.35 -12.00 -3.01
N PHE A 349 13.33 -12.23 -2.21
CA PHE A 349 12.84 -11.37 -1.17
C PHE A 349 12.99 -12.08 0.17
N GLY A 350 13.74 -11.49 1.10
CA GLY A 350 13.91 -12.02 2.46
C GLY A 350 14.63 -13.38 2.50
N GLY A 351 15.41 -13.70 1.46
CA GLY A 351 16.17 -14.94 1.35
C GLY A 351 15.36 -16.18 0.91
N THR A 352 14.04 -16.11 0.79
CA THR A 352 13.19 -17.28 0.49
C THR A 352 12.15 -17.07 -0.60
N ALA A 353 11.47 -15.92 -0.61
CA ALA A 353 10.40 -15.66 -1.57
C ALA A 353 11.00 -15.29 -2.92
N MET A 354 10.63 -16.01 -3.99
CA MET A 354 11.21 -15.82 -5.31
C MET A 354 10.14 -15.35 -6.30
N SER A 355 10.51 -14.44 -7.20
CA SER A 355 9.64 -13.99 -8.30
C SER A 355 10.40 -13.92 -9.62
N PRO A 356 9.79 -14.29 -10.75
CA PRO A 356 10.35 -14.01 -12.06
C PRO A 356 10.61 -12.51 -12.25
N ALA A 357 11.74 -12.18 -12.85
CA ALA A 357 12.12 -10.81 -13.17
C ALA A 357 12.03 -10.57 -14.68
N GLN A 358 11.51 -9.41 -15.07
CA GLN A 358 11.56 -8.92 -16.44
C GLN A 358 12.56 -7.77 -16.53
N VAL A 359 13.58 -7.91 -17.36
CA VAL A 359 14.57 -6.83 -17.58
C VAL A 359 13.96 -5.78 -18.51
N LEU A 360 13.80 -4.56 -18.01
CA LEU A 360 13.00 -3.50 -18.63
C LEU A 360 13.87 -2.54 -19.45
N VAL A 361 14.52 -3.01 -20.51
CA VAL A 361 15.09 -2.14 -21.58
C VAL A 361 16.55 -1.66 -21.37
N SER A 362 17.25 -1.96 -20.26
CA SER A 362 18.71 -1.69 -20.14
C SER A 362 19.46 -2.61 -19.17
N ASN A 363 20.80 -2.59 -19.21
CA ASN A 363 21.67 -3.29 -18.25
C ASN A 363 21.67 -2.68 -16.83
N TYR A 364 20.68 -1.85 -16.51
CA TYR A 364 20.55 -1.13 -15.25
C TYR A 364 19.20 -1.28 -14.54
N SER A 365 18.18 -1.86 -15.18
CA SER A 365 16.83 -1.93 -14.60
C SER A 365 16.11 -3.24 -14.88
N LEU A 366 15.45 -3.77 -13.85
CA LEU A 366 14.55 -4.92 -13.94
C LEU A 366 13.32 -4.70 -13.06
N VAL A 367 12.23 -5.41 -13.37
CA VAL A 367 11.01 -5.41 -12.57
C VAL A 367 10.68 -6.81 -12.10
N CYS A 368 10.24 -6.89 -10.85
CA CYS A 368 9.80 -8.10 -10.18
C CYS A 368 8.44 -7.87 -9.54
N SER A 369 7.63 -8.91 -9.42
CA SER A 369 6.38 -8.83 -8.66
C SER A 369 6.63 -9.35 -7.25
N LEU A 370 6.27 -8.56 -6.22
CA LEU A 370 6.39 -8.97 -4.83
C LEU A 370 5.49 -10.19 -4.57
N PRO A 371 6.04 -11.35 -4.13
CA PRO A 371 5.25 -12.53 -3.80
C PRO A 371 4.36 -12.30 -2.59
N THR A 372 3.15 -12.87 -2.60
CA THR A 372 2.18 -12.76 -1.48
C THR A 372 2.44 -13.76 -0.34
N THR A 373 3.29 -14.76 -0.56
CA THR A 373 3.60 -15.84 0.41
C THR A 373 5.11 -16.08 0.53
N GLY A 374 5.56 -16.56 1.68
CA GLY A 374 6.96 -16.97 1.89
C GLY A 374 7.95 -15.83 2.19
N LEU A 375 7.43 -14.64 2.53
CA LEU A 375 8.24 -13.47 2.92
C LEU A 375 8.75 -13.62 4.35
N ASN A 376 10.07 -13.75 4.51
CA ASN A 376 10.72 -13.72 5.82
C ASN A 376 11.07 -12.28 6.19
N LEU A 377 10.17 -11.65 6.95
CA LEU A 377 10.29 -10.25 7.39
C LEU A 377 11.24 -10.13 8.59
N ARG A 378 12.21 -9.21 8.52
CA ARG A 378 13.01 -8.84 9.70
C ARG A 378 12.33 -7.68 10.43
N ARG A 379 11.91 -7.91 11.68
CA ARG A 379 11.39 -6.83 12.54
C ARG A 379 12.50 -5.87 12.92
N THR A 380 12.28 -4.60 12.65
CA THR A 380 13.07 -3.48 13.17
C THR A 380 12.17 -2.59 14.04
N PRO A 381 12.73 -1.73 14.91
CA PRO A 381 11.92 -0.83 15.74
C PRO A 381 11.01 0.12 14.95
N ASN A 382 11.34 0.41 13.68
CA ASN A 382 10.64 1.36 12.81
C ASN A 382 9.83 0.68 11.68
N GLY A 383 9.49 -0.60 11.83
CA GLY A 383 8.75 -1.39 10.82
C GLY A 383 9.42 -2.73 10.50
N THR A 384 8.92 -3.45 9.49
CA THR A 384 9.61 -4.64 8.99
C THR A 384 10.40 -4.32 7.73
N SER A 385 11.60 -4.88 7.60
CA SER A 385 12.42 -4.71 6.40
C SER A 385 12.78 -6.05 5.79
N LEU A 386 12.96 -6.04 4.48
CA LEU A 386 13.22 -7.21 3.69
C LEU A 386 14.30 -6.90 2.65
N GLU A 387 15.32 -7.74 2.62
CA GLU A 387 16.40 -7.61 1.64
C GLU A 387 15.93 -8.11 0.27
N VAL A 388 16.29 -7.35 -0.77
CA VAL A 388 16.01 -7.66 -2.17
C VAL A 388 17.32 -8.05 -2.83
N GLU A 389 17.38 -9.30 -3.27
CA GLU A 389 18.49 -9.86 -4.03
C GLU A 389 18.03 -10.19 -5.44
N VAL A 390 18.93 -10.15 -6.40
CA VAL A 390 18.63 -10.45 -7.79
C VAL A 390 19.56 -11.54 -8.31
N ALA A 391 19.04 -12.43 -9.15
CA ALA A 391 19.82 -13.41 -9.89
C ALA A 391 19.55 -13.19 -11.38
N MET A 392 20.58 -12.88 -12.17
CA MET A 392 20.41 -12.70 -13.62
C MET A 392 20.27 -14.04 -14.35
N ASN A 393 20.80 -15.11 -13.76
CA ASN A 393 20.77 -16.47 -14.30
C ASN A 393 19.79 -17.40 -13.58
N GLY A 394 18.95 -16.85 -12.69
CA GLY A 394 17.96 -17.60 -11.92
C GLY A 394 18.51 -18.39 -10.73
N VAL A 395 19.81 -18.45 -10.49
CA VAL A 395 20.37 -19.29 -9.42
C VAL A 395 21.28 -18.49 -8.48
N ASP A 396 22.13 -17.63 -9.02
CA ASP A 396 23.17 -16.92 -8.25
C ASP A 396 22.66 -15.57 -7.69
N PHE A 397 21.96 -15.59 -6.57
CA PHE A 397 21.43 -14.36 -5.98
C PHE A 397 22.54 -13.43 -5.45
N ALA A 398 22.44 -12.14 -5.78
CA ALA A 398 23.34 -11.10 -5.31
C ALA A 398 22.53 -9.96 -4.67
N GLY A 399 22.89 -9.60 -3.44
CA GLY A 399 22.42 -8.40 -2.77
C GLY A 399 23.28 -7.18 -3.11
N GLY A 400 22.82 -6.01 -2.65
CA GLY A 400 23.60 -4.78 -2.75
C GLY A 400 24.67 -4.66 -1.67
N SER A 401 25.61 -3.76 -1.89
CA SER A 401 26.58 -3.32 -0.89
C SER A 401 26.58 -1.79 -0.83
N PRO A 402 25.80 -1.15 0.07
CA PRO A 402 25.04 -1.74 1.18
C PRO A 402 23.78 -2.54 0.76
N PRO A 403 23.22 -3.40 1.64
CA PRO A 403 22.04 -4.21 1.35
C PRO A 403 20.87 -3.36 0.84
N VAL A 404 20.21 -3.85 -0.22
CA VAL A 404 19.04 -3.20 -0.80
C VAL A 404 17.81 -3.66 -0.05
N LEU A 405 17.18 -2.74 0.69
CA LEU A 405 16.08 -3.05 1.60
C LEU A 405 14.77 -2.46 1.09
N LEU A 406 13.73 -3.29 1.08
CA LEU A 406 12.33 -2.90 0.98
C LEU A 406 11.76 -2.79 2.40
N ARG A 407 11.13 -1.67 2.73
CA ARG A 407 10.55 -1.44 4.06
C ARG A 407 9.04 -1.57 4.00
N PHE A 408 8.47 -2.28 4.96
CA PHE A 408 7.04 -2.31 5.23
C PHE A 408 6.77 -1.43 6.44
N THR A 409 6.04 -0.35 6.20
CA THR A 409 5.45 0.45 7.26
C THR A 409 4.17 -0.23 7.72
N LEU A 410 3.90 -0.17 9.02
CA LEU A 410 2.64 -0.65 9.57
C LEU A 410 1.49 0.09 8.86
N ALA A 411 0.45 -0.64 8.45
CA ALA A 411 -0.67 -0.04 7.73
C ALA A 411 -1.25 1.14 8.54
N THR A 412 -1.33 2.30 7.89
CA THR A 412 -2.02 3.47 8.44
C THR A 412 -3.51 3.15 8.45
N ALA A 413 -4.08 2.99 9.64
CA ALA A 413 -5.49 2.65 9.80
C ALA A 413 -6.22 3.78 10.52
N VAL A 414 -7.36 4.18 9.97
CA VAL A 414 -8.25 5.15 10.61
C VAL A 414 -9.34 4.40 11.37
N HIS A 415 -9.39 4.59 12.70
CA HIS A 415 -10.24 3.81 13.59
C HIS A 415 -11.51 4.57 14.00
N SER A 416 -11.39 5.84 14.37
CA SER A 416 -12.54 6.61 14.87
C SER A 416 -12.36 8.11 14.65
N VAL A 417 -13.46 8.85 14.74
CA VAL A 417 -13.48 10.31 14.73
C VAL A 417 -14.19 10.84 15.96
N GLU A 418 -13.65 11.91 16.54
CA GLU A 418 -14.22 12.58 17.70
C GLU A 418 -14.32 14.10 17.44
N PRO A 419 -15.50 14.71 17.61
CA PRO A 419 -16.79 14.08 17.91
C PRO A 419 -17.34 13.27 16.72
N ALA A 420 -18.07 12.19 17.03
CA ALA A 420 -18.66 11.31 16.01
C ALA A 420 -19.96 11.85 15.39
N ASN A 421 -20.56 12.87 16.01
CA ASN A 421 -21.85 13.46 15.61
C ASN A 421 -21.69 14.97 15.46
N ILE A 422 -22.09 15.52 14.31
CA ILE A 422 -21.96 16.96 13.98
C ILE A 422 -23.14 17.49 13.16
N SER A 423 -23.25 18.81 13.03
CA SER A 423 -24.24 19.51 12.21
C SER A 423 -23.90 19.47 10.71
N THR A 424 -24.90 19.47 9.84
CA THR A 424 -24.76 19.66 8.37
C THR A 424 -23.99 20.91 7.98
N LEU A 425 -23.96 21.96 8.82
CA LEU A 425 -23.16 23.16 8.58
C LEU A 425 -21.65 22.88 8.52
N GLY A 426 -21.17 21.80 9.16
CA GLY A 426 -19.74 21.49 9.26
C GLY A 426 -18.98 22.49 10.14
N ASN A 427 -17.77 22.85 9.72
CA ASN A 427 -16.83 23.79 10.34
C ASN A 427 -16.34 23.42 11.75
N LEU A 428 -16.61 22.20 12.22
CA LEU A 428 -16.10 21.70 13.49
C LEU A 428 -14.77 20.98 13.29
N ALA A 429 -13.79 21.24 14.16
CA ALA A 429 -12.55 20.48 14.18
C ALA A 429 -12.82 19.06 14.71
N LEU A 430 -12.52 18.06 13.88
CA LEU A 430 -12.60 16.64 14.19
C LEU A 430 -11.21 16.10 14.48
N THR A 431 -11.08 15.36 15.58
CA THR A 431 -9.92 14.53 15.88
C THR A 431 -10.12 13.15 15.28
N VAL A 432 -9.37 12.86 14.22
CA VAL A 432 -9.30 11.56 13.56
C VAL A 432 -8.24 10.72 14.29
N LYS A 433 -8.69 9.63 14.92
CA LYS A 433 -7.82 8.71 15.67
C LYS A 433 -7.53 7.46 14.84
N GLY A 434 -6.28 7.04 14.87
CA GLY A 434 -5.81 5.92 14.08
C GLY A 434 -4.51 5.32 14.62
N ALA A 435 -3.94 4.41 13.83
CA ALA A 435 -2.62 3.85 14.06
C ALA A 435 -1.70 4.23 12.90
N ASN A 436 -0.45 4.58 13.21
CA ASN A 436 0.60 4.89 12.25
C ASN A 436 0.20 5.99 11.26
N LEU A 437 -0.40 7.08 11.77
CA LEU A 437 -0.72 8.27 10.98
C LEU A 437 0.60 8.97 10.60
N GLY A 438 1.03 8.73 9.36
CA GLY A 438 2.31 9.21 8.84
C GLY A 438 2.34 10.72 8.60
N ALA A 439 3.55 11.27 8.58
CA ALA A 439 3.81 12.68 8.27
C ALA A 439 3.58 13.03 6.77
N ASP A 440 3.28 12.05 5.93
CA ASP A 440 2.93 12.20 4.52
C ASP A 440 1.48 12.66 4.30
N LEU A 441 0.60 12.48 5.29
CA LEU A 441 -0.81 12.84 5.20
C LEU A 441 -1.01 14.36 4.99
N ARG A 442 -1.90 14.73 4.07
CA ARG A 442 -2.21 16.14 3.75
C ARG A 442 -3.70 16.46 3.71
N LYS A 443 -4.58 15.47 3.60
CA LYS A 443 -6.02 15.68 3.39
C LYS A 443 -6.86 14.69 4.18
N CYS A 444 -8.02 15.17 4.65
CA CYS A 444 -9.17 14.37 5.04
C CYS A 444 -10.15 14.28 3.88
N ILE A 445 -10.73 13.10 3.66
CA ILE A 445 -11.73 12.86 2.64
C ILE A 445 -13.01 12.41 3.34
N PHE A 446 -14.10 13.13 3.08
CA PHE A 446 -15.42 12.85 3.62
C PHE A 446 -16.30 12.25 2.52
N GLY A 447 -16.89 11.09 2.77
CA GLY A 447 -17.75 10.37 1.82
C GLY A 447 -16.99 9.50 0.84
N GLU A 448 -17.67 9.03 -0.20
CA GLU A 448 -17.15 8.10 -1.21
C GLU A 448 -17.64 8.48 -2.61
N GLY A 449 -16.94 7.99 -3.64
CA GLY A 449 -17.30 8.22 -5.04
C GLY A 449 -17.37 9.70 -5.42
N GLU A 450 -18.42 10.08 -6.16
CA GLU A 450 -18.63 11.46 -6.64
C GLU A 450 -19.06 12.45 -5.55
N ARG A 451 -19.51 11.96 -4.38
CA ARG A 451 -19.85 12.81 -3.22
C ARG A 451 -18.66 13.03 -2.29
N ALA A 452 -17.47 12.54 -2.64
CA ALA A 452 -16.28 12.69 -1.81
C ALA A 452 -15.80 14.16 -1.77
N VAL A 453 -15.68 14.72 -0.56
CA VAL A 453 -15.17 16.08 -0.33
C VAL A 453 -13.79 16.01 0.30
N GLU A 454 -12.80 16.64 -0.34
CA GLU A 454 -11.44 16.74 0.18
C GLU A 454 -11.25 18.02 0.99
N VAL A 455 -10.74 17.88 2.22
CA VAL A 455 -10.40 19.01 3.10
C VAL A 455 -8.93 18.90 3.50
N PRO A 456 -8.15 20.00 3.49
CA PRO A 456 -6.78 19.96 3.99
C PRO A 456 -6.72 19.54 5.46
N LEU A 457 -5.68 18.77 5.80
CA LEU A 457 -5.36 18.40 7.17
C LEU A 457 -5.01 19.68 7.94
N SER A 458 -5.70 19.95 9.04
CA SER A 458 -5.47 21.14 9.86
C SER A 458 -4.21 21.00 10.71
N ALA A 459 -3.99 19.81 11.29
CA ALA A 459 -2.78 19.48 12.03
C ALA A 459 -2.61 17.95 12.13
N LEU A 460 -1.35 17.50 12.27
CA LEU A 460 -1.03 16.15 12.69
C LEU A 460 -0.49 16.24 14.13
N SER A 461 -1.33 15.88 15.11
CA SER A 461 -0.99 16.05 16.53
C SER A 461 -0.06 14.96 17.03
N SER A 462 -0.17 13.74 16.51
CA SER A 462 0.72 12.61 16.81
C SER A 462 0.61 11.54 15.73
N GLU A 463 1.42 10.48 15.82
CA GLU A 463 1.28 9.26 14.99
C GLU A 463 -0.06 8.50 15.20
N ARG A 464 -0.94 8.99 16.09
CA ARG A 464 -2.26 8.42 16.37
C ARG A 464 -3.41 9.39 16.21
N GLU A 465 -3.15 10.70 16.06
CA GLU A 465 -4.18 11.72 16.04
C GLU A 465 -3.91 12.76 14.96
N ALA A 466 -4.88 12.92 14.05
CA ALA A 466 -4.94 13.94 13.02
C ALA A 466 -6.15 14.85 13.25
N ILE A 467 -6.05 16.12 12.84
CA ILE A 467 -7.11 17.12 13.02
C ILE A 467 -7.54 17.63 11.65
N CYS A 468 -8.85 17.62 11.40
CA CYS A 468 -9.46 18.14 10.18
C CYS A 468 -10.73 18.92 10.48
N THR A 469 -11.02 19.94 9.68
CA THR A 469 -12.29 20.66 9.77
C THR A 469 -13.36 19.92 8.96
N ALA A 470 -14.50 19.61 9.58
CA ALA A 470 -15.60 18.98 8.87
C ALA A 470 -16.16 19.92 7.78
N PRO A 471 -16.35 19.48 6.52
CA PRO A 471 -16.99 20.29 5.50
C PRO A 471 -18.49 20.41 5.74
N HIS A 472 -19.13 21.36 5.05
CA HIS A 472 -20.58 21.37 4.89
C HIS A 472 -21.05 20.09 4.18
N TRP A 473 -22.18 19.51 4.62
CA TRP A 473 -22.73 18.29 4.04
C TRP A 473 -24.24 18.39 3.83
N GLU A 474 -24.68 18.06 2.61
CA GLU A 474 -26.09 17.95 2.26
C GLU A 474 -26.55 16.50 2.44
N ILE A 475 -27.55 16.29 3.30
CA ILE A 475 -28.14 14.97 3.56
C ILE A 475 -29.00 14.56 2.35
N SER A 476 -28.87 13.30 1.91
CA SER A 476 -29.66 12.74 0.80
C SER A 476 -31.17 12.89 1.04
N PRO A 477 -31.99 13.27 0.04
CA PRO A 477 -33.41 13.63 0.20
C PRO A 477 -34.37 12.47 0.57
N GLU A 478 -33.89 11.31 0.99
CA GLU A 478 -34.70 10.15 1.42
C GLU A 478 -35.29 10.29 2.83
N GLY A 479 -35.72 11.49 3.24
CA GLY A 479 -36.39 11.72 4.53
C GLY A 479 -35.53 11.36 5.77
N ALA A 480 -34.22 11.22 5.61
CA ALA A 480 -33.30 10.91 6.69
C ALA A 480 -32.95 12.19 7.46
N ALA A 481 -33.17 12.20 8.78
CA ALA A 481 -32.75 13.30 9.66
C ALA A 481 -31.22 13.36 9.89
N ALA A 482 -30.50 12.31 9.49
CA ALA A 482 -29.06 12.17 9.64
C ALA A 482 -28.44 11.28 8.55
N GLU A 483 -27.18 11.52 8.19
CA GLU A 483 -26.40 10.72 7.25
C GLU A 483 -25.05 10.32 7.86
N ARG A 484 -24.66 9.04 7.72
CA ARG A 484 -23.34 8.55 8.14
C ARG A 484 -22.36 8.66 6.98
N VAL A 485 -21.28 9.41 7.20
CA VAL A 485 -20.28 9.74 6.19
C VAL A 485 -18.93 9.15 6.59
N LEU A 486 -18.34 8.34 5.71
CA LEU A 486 -17.02 7.75 5.94
C LEU A 486 -15.94 8.84 5.93
N VAL A 487 -15.00 8.79 6.87
CA VAL A 487 -13.86 9.72 6.96
C VAL A 487 -12.57 8.97 6.66
N ARG A 488 -11.84 9.35 5.62
CA ARG A 488 -10.57 8.75 5.21
C ARG A 488 -9.44 9.79 5.27
N LEU A 489 -8.21 9.31 5.37
CA LEU A 489 -7.01 10.15 5.30
C LEU A 489 -6.23 9.83 4.02
N ALA A 490 -5.67 10.85 3.38
CA ALA A 490 -4.85 10.70 2.18
C ALA A 490 -3.62 11.61 2.22
N ALA A 491 -2.54 11.15 1.57
CA ALA A 491 -1.40 11.98 1.23
C ALA A 491 -1.79 12.98 0.12
N ASP A 492 -2.52 12.51 -0.90
CA ASP A 492 -2.96 13.31 -2.05
C ASP A 492 -4.10 12.66 -2.83
N GLY A 493 -5.22 13.37 -3.01
CA GLY A 493 -6.32 12.93 -3.87
C GLY A 493 -7.19 11.79 -3.29
N VAL A 494 -8.41 11.65 -3.81
CA VAL A 494 -9.38 10.62 -3.36
C VAL A 494 -8.88 9.18 -3.53
N GLY A 495 -8.07 8.91 -4.56
CA GLY A 495 -7.58 7.57 -4.90
C GLY A 495 -6.53 7.00 -3.96
N ASN A 496 -5.81 7.85 -3.22
CA ASN A 496 -4.77 7.44 -2.27
C ASN A 496 -5.26 7.41 -0.82
N ALA A 497 -6.57 7.35 -0.64
CA ALA A 497 -7.19 7.29 0.67
C ALA A 497 -6.88 5.95 1.36
N ARG A 498 -6.43 6.02 2.62
CA ARG A 498 -6.15 4.86 3.46
C ARG A 498 -7.44 4.16 3.88
N GLU A 499 -7.33 2.88 4.22
CA GLU A 499 -8.44 2.13 4.80
C GLU A 499 -8.95 2.81 6.07
N SER A 500 -10.27 2.92 6.18
CA SER A 500 -10.92 3.59 7.28
C SER A 500 -12.15 2.83 7.73
N THR A 501 -12.33 2.79 9.04
CA THR A 501 -13.56 2.34 9.71
C THR A 501 -14.25 3.50 10.42
N ALA A 502 -13.73 4.72 10.29
CA ALA A 502 -14.24 5.89 10.99
C ALA A 502 -15.36 6.55 10.20
N TYR A 503 -16.49 6.74 10.87
CA TYR A 503 -17.64 7.47 10.34
C TYR A 503 -17.96 8.66 11.21
N VAL A 504 -18.32 9.76 10.56
CA VAL A 504 -18.97 10.90 11.20
C VAL A 504 -20.44 10.93 10.78
N THR A 505 -21.34 11.20 11.71
CA THR A 505 -22.77 11.32 11.43
C THR A 505 -23.13 12.81 11.35
N TYR A 506 -23.61 13.25 10.19
CA TYR A 506 -24.13 14.58 9.97
C TYR A 506 -25.63 14.61 10.28
N PHE A 507 -26.03 15.50 11.18
CA PHE A 507 -27.42 15.75 11.54
C PHE A 507 -27.89 17.08 10.98
N ALA A 508 -29.15 17.13 10.55
CA ALA A 508 -29.76 18.38 10.12
C ALA A 508 -29.66 19.44 11.23
N HIS A 509 -29.20 20.64 10.86
CA HIS A 509 -29.06 21.74 11.82
C HIS A 509 -30.43 22.16 12.39
N PRO A 510 -30.55 22.34 13.73
CA PRO A 510 -31.78 22.80 14.36
C PRO A 510 -32.12 24.20 13.88
N GLU A 511 -33.37 24.42 13.49
CA GLU A 511 -33.82 25.70 12.95
C GLU A 511 -34.96 26.24 13.79
N ALA A 512 -34.76 27.38 14.45
CA ALA A 512 -35.84 28.08 15.13
C ALA A 512 -36.75 28.75 14.09
N LEU A 513 -38.06 28.64 14.26
CA LEU A 513 -39.08 29.31 13.43
C LEU A 513 -39.85 30.37 14.21
N ILE A 514 -40.19 30.07 15.47
CA ILE A 514 -41.01 30.92 16.36
C ILE A 514 -40.44 30.88 17.78
N VAL A 515 -40.43 32.03 18.47
CA VAL A 515 -39.97 32.19 19.85
C VAL A 515 -41.05 32.92 20.65
N GLU A 516 -41.63 32.26 21.66
CA GLU A 516 -42.75 32.78 22.45
C GLU A 516 -42.57 32.56 23.96
N PRO A 517 -42.68 33.60 24.80
CA PRO A 517 -42.75 35.02 24.43
C PRO A 517 -41.42 35.48 23.81
N ASN A 518 -41.48 36.47 22.92
CA ASN A 518 -40.30 37.08 22.30
C ASN A 518 -39.70 38.22 23.15
N GLU A 519 -40.16 38.42 24.38
CA GLU A 519 -39.70 39.49 25.28
C GLU A 519 -39.65 39.07 26.75
N GLY A 520 -38.79 39.71 27.55
CA GLY A 520 -38.60 39.41 28.97
C GLY A 520 -37.79 40.47 29.74
N PRO A 521 -37.73 40.40 31.09
CA PRO A 521 -36.98 41.35 31.91
C PRO A 521 -35.47 41.22 31.76
N VAL A 522 -34.73 42.33 31.93
CA VAL A 522 -33.25 42.34 32.01
C VAL A 522 -32.68 41.44 33.11
N SER A 523 -33.48 41.12 34.14
CA SER A 523 -33.11 40.17 35.22
C SER A 523 -33.08 38.71 34.78
N GLY A 524 -33.54 38.39 33.56
CA GLY A 524 -33.66 37.00 33.10
C GLY A 524 -34.81 36.24 33.78
N GLY A 525 -34.84 34.92 33.58
CA GLY A 525 -35.84 34.01 34.17
C GLY A 525 -37.07 33.70 33.28
N THR A 526 -37.20 34.34 32.13
CA THR A 526 -38.33 34.09 31.21
C THR A 526 -38.26 32.68 30.64
N ARG A 527 -39.32 31.89 30.81
CA ARG A 527 -39.47 30.59 30.13
C ARG A 527 -39.92 30.82 28.69
N VAL A 528 -39.04 30.52 27.75
CA VAL A 528 -39.22 30.75 26.31
C VAL A 528 -39.50 29.41 25.64
N GLN A 529 -40.66 29.27 25.00
CA GLN A 529 -40.96 28.17 24.09
C GLN A 529 -40.47 28.52 22.70
N VAL A 530 -39.72 27.60 22.10
CA VAL A 530 -39.20 27.75 20.74
C VAL A 530 -39.82 26.66 19.89
N LYS A 531 -40.45 27.06 18.79
CA LYS A 531 -40.95 26.14 17.77
C LYS A 531 -40.05 26.17 16.54
N GLY A 532 -39.83 25.03 15.93
CA GLY A 532 -38.91 24.90 14.81
C GLY A 532 -38.88 23.48 14.24
N GLN A 533 -37.72 23.08 13.74
CA GLN A 533 -37.48 21.79 13.11
C GLN A 533 -36.10 21.24 13.51
N ASN A 534 -35.94 19.91 13.44
CA ASN A 534 -34.70 19.19 13.75
C ASN A 534 -34.22 19.38 15.19
N PHE A 535 -35.15 19.54 16.14
CA PHE A 535 -34.83 19.72 17.56
C PHE A 535 -34.59 18.43 18.31
N ARG A 536 -34.90 17.27 17.73
CA ARG A 536 -34.75 15.98 18.40
C ARG A 536 -33.47 15.30 17.92
N PRO A 537 -32.37 15.45 18.67
CA PRO A 537 -31.12 14.81 18.36
C PRO A 537 -31.16 13.37 18.89
N ASP A 538 -32.10 12.53 18.43
CA ASP A 538 -32.19 11.15 18.91
C ASP A 538 -30.85 10.43 18.66
N GLY A 539 -30.13 10.11 19.75
CA GLY A 539 -28.81 9.45 19.71
C GLY A 539 -27.57 10.36 19.71
N MET A 540 -27.69 11.68 19.92
CA MET A 540 -26.51 12.56 20.00
C MET A 540 -25.97 12.74 21.43
N ASP A 541 -24.64 12.70 21.59
CA ASP A 541 -23.89 13.35 22.69
C ASP A 541 -23.78 14.87 22.46
N LEU A 542 -24.86 15.50 22.01
CA LEU A 542 -24.94 16.94 21.73
C LEU A 542 -26.09 17.57 22.53
N THR A 543 -25.85 18.76 23.07
CA THR A 543 -26.86 19.57 23.78
C THR A 543 -27.18 20.81 22.96
N ILE A 544 -28.47 21.12 22.81
CA ILE A 544 -28.92 22.38 22.22
C ILE A 544 -28.85 23.46 23.32
N GLU A 545 -28.23 24.59 23.00
CA GLU A 545 -28.28 25.81 23.81
C GLU A 545 -29.00 26.92 23.05
N CYS A 546 -29.88 27.62 23.77
CA CYS A 546 -30.44 28.89 23.32
C CYS A 546 -29.45 30.01 23.58
N VAL A 547 -29.07 30.70 22.52
CA VAL A 547 -28.15 31.84 22.55
C VAL A 547 -28.94 33.13 22.52
N PHE A 548 -28.86 33.90 23.61
CA PHE A 548 -29.41 35.24 23.74
C PHE A 548 -28.25 36.23 23.62
N GLY A 549 -27.92 36.63 22.38
CA GLY A 549 -26.83 37.54 22.09
C GLY A 549 -25.48 36.88 22.38
N SER A 550 -24.88 37.21 23.53
CA SER A 550 -23.63 36.62 24.01
C SER A 550 -23.80 35.67 25.20
N LYS A 551 -25.01 35.55 25.75
CA LYS A 551 -25.30 34.68 26.90
C LYS A 551 -26.02 33.42 26.42
N ARG A 552 -25.72 32.29 27.06
CA ARG A 552 -26.22 30.96 26.69
C ARG A 552 -27.14 30.41 27.77
N SER A 553 -28.10 29.59 27.37
CA SER A 553 -29.02 28.89 28.27
C SER A 553 -29.32 27.50 27.74
N ALA A 554 -29.25 26.49 28.59
CA ALA A 554 -29.52 25.11 28.20
C ALA A 554 -30.98 24.94 27.75
N ALA A 555 -31.19 24.25 26.63
CA ALA A 555 -32.51 23.91 26.13
C ALA A 555 -33.01 22.58 26.73
N LEU A 556 -34.28 22.56 27.10
CA LEU A 556 -35.04 21.33 27.34
C LEU A 556 -35.77 20.97 26.05
N VAL A 557 -35.28 19.96 25.35
CA VAL A 557 -35.91 19.43 24.13
C VAL A 557 -37.18 18.67 24.52
N ILE A 558 -38.32 19.05 23.94
CA ILE A 558 -39.61 18.38 24.18
C ILE A 558 -39.86 17.35 23.07
N ASN A 559 -39.73 17.76 21.82
CA ASN A 559 -39.88 16.91 20.64
C ASN A 559 -39.05 17.52 19.48
N ASP A 560 -39.25 17.04 18.24
CA ASP A 560 -38.47 17.51 17.08
C ASP A 560 -38.83 18.94 16.60
N THR A 561 -39.94 19.48 17.09
CA THR A 561 -40.47 20.79 16.73
C THR A 561 -40.56 21.78 17.88
N ASP A 562 -40.45 21.34 19.13
CA ASP A 562 -40.62 22.15 20.34
C ASP A 562 -39.45 21.95 21.32
N LEU A 563 -38.90 23.08 21.80
CA LEU A 563 -37.96 23.12 22.92
C LEU A 563 -38.25 24.28 23.88
N LEU A 564 -37.76 24.20 25.11
CA LEU A 564 -37.94 25.22 26.15
C LEU A 564 -36.59 25.72 26.65
N CYS A 565 -36.42 27.04 26.76
CA CYS A 565 -35.23 27.69 27.29
C CYS A 565 -35.57 28.72 28.37
N THR A 566 -34.58 29.11 29.18
CA THR A 566 -34.77 30.17 30.19
C THR A 566 -33.88 31.37 29.84
N SER A 567 -34.44 32.57 29.68
CA SER A 567 -33.63 33.75 29.32
C SER A 567 -32.61 34.07 30.43
N PRO A 568 -31.30 34.24 30.13
CA PRO A 568 -30.29 34.60 31.12
C PRO A 568 -30.43 36.04 31.63
N ALA A 569 -29.85 36.34 32.80
CA ALA A 569 -29.77 37.70 33.32
C ALA A 569 -28.67 38.51 32.61
N LEU A 570 -28.93 39.80 32.33
CA LEU A 570 -27.94 40.74 31.81
C LEU A 570 -27.30 41.54 32.95
N GLU A 571 -25.99 41.42 33.16
CA GLU A 571 -25.25 42.04 34.28
C GLU A 571 -25.01 43.57 34.13
N SER A 572 -25.64 44.25 33.16
CA SER A 572 -25.31 45.65 32.84
C SER A 572 -26.41 46.65 33.19
N LEU A 573 -26.06 47.64 34.03
CA LEU A 573 -26.88 48.81 34.37
C LEU A 573 -27.03 49.83 33.22
N LEU A 574 -26.34 49.62 32.08
CA LEU A 574 -26.29 50.51 30.90
C LEU A 574 -27.22 50.11 29.75
N VAL A 575 -28.15 49.18 29.98
CA VAL A 575 -29.07 48.75 28.92
C VAL A 575 -30.17 49.82 28.72
N PRO A 576 -30.30 50.42 27.51
CA PRO A 576 -31.37 51.37 27.21
C PRO A 576 -32.75 50.69 27.27
N THR A 577 -33.83 51.49 27.31
CA THR A 577 -35.22 51.00 27.30
C THR A 577 -35.52 50.16 26.05
N GLY A 578 -35.31 48.85 26.14
CA GLY A 578 -35.46 47.89 25.05
C GLY A 578 -34.12 47.55 24.40
N TYR A 579 -33.52 46.43 24.81
CA TYR A 579 -32.33 45.88 24.17
C TYR A 579 -32.69 44.67 23.33
N LEU A 580 -32.36 44.79 22.04
CA LEU A 580 -32.50 43.74 21.07
C LEU A 580 -31.36 42.74 21.28
N SER A 581 -31.69 41.55 21.79
CA SER A 581 -30.78 40.42 21.77
C SER A 581 -31.08 39.60 20.53
N SER A 582 -30.07 39.28 19.73
CA SER A 582 -30.20 38.20 18.76
C SER A 582 -30.56 36.91 19.49
N PHE A 583 -31.41 36.10 18.89
CA PHE A 583 -31.77 34.78 19.36
C PHE A 583 -31.32 33.76 18.32
N ASP A 584 -30.57 32.76 18.77
CA ASP A 584 -30.09 31.66 17.92
C ASP A 584 -30.06 30.33 18.69
N LEU A 585 -29.93 29.22 17.96
CA LEU A 585 -29.74 27.88 18.52
C LEU A 585 -28.35 27.37 18.17
N GLU A 586 -27.61 26.87 19.17
CA GLU A 586 -26.28 26.30 18.97
C GLU A 586 -26.21 24.86 19.50
N LEU A 587 -25.46 24.01 18.80
CA LEU A 587 -25.20 22.63 19.19
C LEU A 587 -23.82 22.52 19.84
N LEU A 588 -23.76 21.99 21.07
CA LEU A 588 -22.51 21.78 21.79
C LEU A 588 -22.24 20.31 22.14
N PRO A 589 -20.98 19.84 22.12
CA PRO A 589 -20.60 18.48 22.54
C PRO A 589 -20.75 18.26 24.05
N LYS A 590 -21.06 17.02 24.45
CA LYS A 590 -21.14 16.57 25.84
C LYS A 590 -19.84 15.82 26.25
N PRO A 591 -19.22 16.09 27.42
CA PRO A 591 -19.51 17.15 28.38
C PRO A 591 -19.06 18.53 27.84
N PRO A 592 -19.69 19.62 28.30
CA PRO A 592 -19.30 20.97 27.90
C PRO A 592 -17.87 21.25 28.39
N LYS A 593 -16.87 21.09 27.51
CA LYS A 593 -15.54 21.66 27.74
C LYS A 593 -15.69 23.17 27.59
N LEU A 594 -15.22 23.91 28.59
CA LEU A 594 -15.20 25.37 28.59
C LEU A 594 -14.36 25.85 27.40
N ALA A 595 -15.02 26.07 26.26
CA ALA A 595 -14.36 26.53 25.05
C ALA A 595 -13.97 27.99 25.25
N THR A 596 -12.66 28.24 25.24
CA THR A 596 -12.08 29.56 24.99
C THR A 596 -12.70 30.15 23.73
N SER A 597 -13.19 31.37 23.83
CA SER A 597 -13.82 32.15 22.77
C SER A 597 -12.94 32.23 21.51
N THR A 598 -13.15 31.33 20.56
CA THR A 598 -12.80 31.56 19.17
C THR A 598 -14.07 32.01 18.43
N PRO A 599 -14.00 33.11 17.65
CA PRO A 599 -15.16 33.64 16.96
C PRO A 599 -15.58 32.67 15.85
N ALA A 600 -16.80 32.13 15.97
CA ALA A 600 -17.46 31.45 14.86
C ALA A 600 -17.69 32.47 13.74
N ALA A 601 -17.02 32.25 12.60
CA ALA A 601 -17.12 33.11 11.43
C ALA A 601 -18.34 32.74 10.58
N THR A 602 -19.21 33.73 10.40
CA THR A 602 -20.13 33.95 9.26
C THR A 602 -21.03 32.78 8.86
N ALA A 603 -22.18 32.70 9.50
CA ALA A 603 -23.36 32.01 8.99
C ALA A 603 -24.05 32.84 7.90
N SER A 604 -24.46 32.18 6.83
CA SER A 604 -25.30 32.65 5.72
C SER A 604 -26.74 33.00 6.19
N PRO A 605 -27.53 33.75 5.39
CA PRO A 605 -28.57 34.63 5.90
C PRO A 605 -29.84 33.85 6.27
N LYS A 606 -29.94 33.41 7.53
CA LYS A 606 -31.18 32.91 8.10
C LYS A 606 -31.88 34.02 8.88
N LYS A 607 -33.21 33.99 8.86
CA LYS A 607 -34.11 34.94 9.53
C LYS A 607 -33.69 35.08 10.99
N GLN A 608 -32.99 36.16 11.32
CA GLN A 608 -32.44 36.38 12.66
C GLN A 608 -33.60 36.62 13.63
N MET A 609 -33.88 35.67 14.52
CA MET A 609 -34.87 35.85 15.58
C MET A 609 -34.33 36.84 16.60
N THR A 610 -35.24 37.55 17.26
CA THR A 610 -34.88 38.58 18.24
C THR A 610 -35.67 38.37 19.51
N PHE A 611 -34.97 38.42 20.63
CA PHE A 611 -35.55 38.43 21.98
C PHE A 611 -35.34 39.81 22.60
N TYR A 612 -36.42 40.44 23.06
CA TYR A 612 -36.42 41.81 23.55
C TYR A 612 -36.26 41.84 25.07
N TYR A 613 -35.10 42.30 25.56
CA TYR A 613 -34.91 42.57 26.98
C TYR A 613 -35.48 43.94 27.33
N ARG A 614 -36.48 43.98 28.21
CA ARG A 614 -37.06 45.22 28.74
C ARG A 614 -36.54 45.50 30.13
N ARG A 615 -36.16 46.76 30.37
CA ARG A 615 -35.85 47.27 31.71
C ARG A 615 -37.17 47.55 32.41
N PHE A 616 -37.51 46.72 33.39
CA PHE A 616 -38.68 46.93 34.24
C PHE A 616 -38.33 47.96 35.30
N LEU A 617 -38.57 49.25 35.01
CA LEU A 617 -38.54 50.31 36.02
C LEU A 617 -39.99 50.69 36.35
N ALA A 618 -40.79 49.77 36.88
CA ALA A 618 -42.06 50.16 37.48
C ALA A 618 -41.77 50.74 38.87
N SER A 619 -41.49 52.04 38.92
CA SER A 619 -41.48 52.79 40.18
C SER A 619 -42.89 53.30 40.44
N ILE A 620 -43.56 52.77 41.47
CA ILE A 620 -44.83 53.34 41.94
C ILE A 620 -44.49 54.68 42.59
N SER A 621 -44.96 55.76 42.00
CA SER A 621 -44.83 57.11 42.57
C SER A 621 -45.80 57.35 43.72
N GLN A 622 -46.96 56.70 43.72
CA GLN A 622 -47.96 56.85 44.78
C GLN A 622 -48.79 55.59 44.98
N ALA A 623 -49.08 55.27 46.24
CA ALA A 623 -50.02 54.22 46.62
C ALA A 623 -50.95 54.74 47.71
N GLU A 624 -52.27 54.57 47.56
CA GLU A 624 -53.25 55.04 48.53
C GLU A 624 -54.50 54.15 48.59
N PRO A 625 -55.02 53.80 49.79
CA PRO A 625 -54.45 54.05 51.11
C PRO A 625 -53.32 53.07 51.48
N LEU A 626 -52.36 53.52 52.31
CA LEU A 626 -51.26 52.70 52.85
C LEU A 626 -51.58 52.05 54.21
N SER A 627 -52.86 51.91 54.56
CA SER A 627 -53.27 51.23 55.79
C SER A 627 -54.66 50.60 55.67
N GLY A 628 -54.89 49.51 56.39
CA GLY A 628 -56.14 48.74 56.36
C GLY A 628 -56.28 47.78 57.55
N PRO A 629 -57.48 47.20 57.78
CA PRO A 629 -57.68 46.22 58.85
C PRO A 629 -56.94 44.92 58.57
N GLU A 630 -56.58 44.20 59.63
CA GLU A 630 -56.02 42.84 59.63
C GLU A 630 -56.92 41.82 58.91
N LEU A 631 -58.23 42.08 58.82
CA LEU A 631 -59.15 41.26 58.02
C LEU A 631 -58.96 41.39 56.50
N GLY A 632 -58.15 42.34 56.03
CA GLY A 632 -57.93 42.59 54.60
C GLY A 632 -59.09 43.33 53.93
N GLY A 633 -59.13 43.30 52.60
CA GLY A 633 -60.20 43.91 51.80
C GLY A 633 -60.02 45.40 51.48
N THR A 634 -58.86 45.98 51.75
CA THR A 634 -58.58 47.38 51.42
C THR A 634 -58.19 47.50 49.96
N LEU A 635 -58.96 48.26 49.17
CA LEU A 635 -58.61 48.57 47.78
C LEU A 635 -57.50 49.63 47.75
N VAL A 636 -56.31 49.25 47.34
CA VAL A 636 -55.14 50.12 47.20
C VAL A 636 -54.97 50.49 45.73
N SER A 637 -55.01 51.79 45.45
CA SER A 637 -54.70 52.35 44.13
C SER A 637 -53.21 52.65 44.03
N LEU A 638 -52.60 52.27 42.90
CA LEU A 638 -51.18 52.40 42.60
C LEU A 638 -51.01 53.27 41.35
N ARG A 639 -50.18 54.29 41.44
CA ARG A 639 -49.80 55.17 40.34
C ARG A 639 -48.31 55.03 40.09
N SER A 640 -47.93 54.85 38.83
CA SER A 640 -46.55 54.65 38.41
C SER A 640 -46.11 55.77 37.46
N ASP A 641 -44.85 56.20 37.59
CA ASP A 641 -44.24 57.18 36.68
C ASP A 641 -44.05 56.61 35.26
N TYR A 642 -44.00 55.29 35.17
CA TYR A 642 -43.84 54.55 33.92
C TYR A 642 -45.02 53.58 33.68
N PRO A 643 -45.33 53.25 32.42
CA PRO A 643 -46.37 52.29 32.12
C PRO A 643 -46.12 50.92 32.78
N PHE A 644 -47.12 50.38 33.46
CA PHE A 644 -47.12 48.98 33.91
C PHE A 644 -47.10 48.04 32.71
N LEU A 645 -46.50 46.86 32.90
CA LEU A 645 -46.54 45.84 31.87
C LEU A 645 -47.97 45.31 31.71
N ASN A 646 -48.48 45.30 30.48
CA ASN A 646 -49.77 44.71 30.17
C ASN A 646 -49.68 43.17 30.15
N SER A 647 -49.52 42.57 31.33
CA SER A 647 -49.42 41.13 31.52
C SER A 647 -50.37 40.68 32.62
N GLN A 648 -51.13 39.62 32.35
CA GLN A 648 -52.01 38.98 33.34
C GLN A 648 -51.23 38.32 34.49
N LEU A 649 -49.90 38.24 34.39
CA LEU A 649 -49.02 37.63 35.41
C LEU A 649 -48.55 38.63 36.47
N LEU A 650 -48.82 39.93 36.32
CA LEU A 650 -48.38 40.94 37.27
C LEU A 650 -49.19 40.86 38.57
N ARG A 651 -48.51 40.82 39.72
CA ARG A 651 -49.12 40.69 41.05
C ARG A 651 -48.59 41.75 42.02
N CYS A 652 -49.46 42.21 42.92
CA CYS A 652 -49.07 42.96 44.12
C CYS A 652 -48.73 41.98 45.24
N VAL A 653 -47.72 42.28 46.04
CA VAL A 653 -47.30 41.43 47.15
C VAL A 653 -47.32 42.27 48.43
N PHE A 654 -48.15 41.86 49.39
CA PHE A 654 -48.19 42.44 50.73
C PHE A 654 -47.39 41.55 51.67
N GLY A 655 -46.17 41.96 52.00
CA GLY A 655 -45.21 41.15 52.75
C GLY A 655 -44.79 39.93 51.94
N ASN A 656 -45.46 38.79 52.14
CA ASN A 656 -45.21 37.55 51.42
C ASN A 656 -46.44 36.98 50.70
N ILE A 657 -47.56 37.71 50.69
CA ILE A 657 -48.83 37.24 50.14
C ILE A 657 -49.07 37.93 48.79
N PRO A 658 -49.00 37.20 47.66
CA PRO A 658 -49.31 37.74 46.35
C PRO A 658 -50.81 37.84 46.11
N VAL A 659 -51.28 38.96 45.55
CA VAL A 659 -52.66 39.20 45.14
C VAL A 659 -52.70 39.69 43.68
N PRO A 660 -53.79 39.41 42.95
CA PRO A 660 -53.95 39.91 41.58
C PRO A 660 -53.92 41.44 41.54
N LEU A 661 -53.26 41.98 40.50
CA LEU A 661 -53.29 43.40 40.16
C LEU A 661 -54.26 43.60 38.97
N PHE A 662 -55.11 44.63 39.07
CA PHE A 662 -56.03 45.02 38.01
C PHE A 662 -55.61 46.34 37.41
N MET A 663 -55.29 46.31 36.11
CA MET A 663 -54.90 47.48 35.34
C MET A 663 -56.11 48.39 35.10
N VAL A 664 -56.00 49.65 35.49
CA VAL A 664 -56.99 50.70 35.21
C VAL A 664 -56.59 51.48 33.96
N SER A 665 -55.30 51.82 33.86
CA SER A 665 -54.69 52.44 32.68
C SER A 665 -53.23 52.01 32.56
N ALA A 666 -52.52 52.47 31.52
CA ALA A 666 -51.09 52.20 31.37
C ALA A 666 -50.28 52.57 32.64
N ASN A 667 -50.65 53.62 33.38
CA ASN A 667 -49.90 54.12 34.55
C ASN A 667 -50.66 54.00 35.88
N GLU A 668 -51.82 53.36 35.89
CA GLU A 668 -52.68 53.22 37.08
C GLU A 668 -53.20 51.80 37.23
N ALA A 669 -53.06 51.24 38.43
CA ALA A 669 -53.46 49.88 38.75
C ALA A 669 -54.05 49.78 40.17
N THR A 670 -54.83 48.74 40.42
CA THR A 670 -55.47 48.52 41.73
C THR A 670 -55.21 47.10 42.24
N CYS A 671 -55.13 46.96 43.56
CA CYS A 671 -55.02 45.67 44.25
C CYS A 671 -55.81 45.68 45.56
N VAL A 672 -56.17 44.50 46.05
CA VAL A 672 -56.93 44.35 47.30
C VAL A 672 -56.03 43.72 48.35
N SER A 673 -55.90 44.36 49.52
CA SER A 673 -55.07 43.85 50.61
C SER A 673 -55.61 42.49 51.12
N PRO A 674 -54.75 41.47 51.29
CA PRO A 674 -55.17 40.19 51.86
C PRO A 674 -55.39 40.30 53.38
N ALA A 675 -56.05 39.29 53.97
CA ALA A 675 -56.13 39.16 55.42
C ALA A 675 -54.77 38.77 56.03
N MET A 676 -54.46 39.28 57.23
CA MET A 676 -53.21 39.05 57.94
C MET A 676 -53.46 38.69 59.41
N TYR A 677 -52.75 37.69 59.92
CA TYR A 677 -52.97 37.19 61.29
C TYR A 677 -52.41 38.11 62.39
N LYS A 678 -51.49 39.02 62.06
CA LYS A 678 -50.90 39.98 63.00
C LYS A 678 -50.97 41.40 62.43
N PRO A 679 -51.37 42.40 63.23
CA PRO A 679 -51.22 43.80 62.83
C PRO A 679 -49.73 44.17 62.74
N GLY A 680 -49.39 45.15 61.90
CA GLY A 680 -48.02 45.58 61.68
C GLY A 680 -47.76 46.11 60.28
N PHE A 681 -46.51 46.50 60.02
CA PHE A 681 -46.07 46.98 58.71
C PHE A 681 -45.58 45.81 57.86
N VAL A 682 -45.99 45.79 56.59
CA VAL A 682 -45.41 44.91 55.58
C VAL A 682 -45.01 45.70 54.35
N GLU A 683 -44.02 45.20 53.63
CA GLU A 683 -43.58 45.79 52.37
C GLU A 683 -44.61 45.51 51.26
N LEU A 684 -44.96 46.54 50.49
CA LEU A 684 -45.78 46.45 49.31
C LEU A 684 -44.87 46.45 48.06
N THR A 685 -44.83 45.33 47.34
CA THR A 685 -43.97 45.15 46.15
C THR A 685 -44.78 44.61 44.95
N LEU A 686 -44.18 44.66 43.75
CA LEU A 686 -44.71 44.02 42.54
C LEU A 686 -43.81 42.86 42.12
N THR A 687 -44.41 41.82 41.56
CA THR A 687 -43.67 40.66 41.03
C THR A 687 -44.38 40.04 39.82
N LEU A 688 -43.61 39.38 38.97
CA LEU A 688 -44.09 38.54 37.86
C LEU A 688 -43.95 37.04 38.15
N ASP A 689 -42.97 36.65 38.97
CA ASP A 689 -42.52 35.26 39.15
C ASP A 689 -42.22 34.87 40.61
N MET A 690 -42.57 35.72 41.60
CA MET A 690 -42.31 35.56 43.04
C MET A 690 -40.82 35.57 43.46
N GLN A 691 -39.89 35.30 42.54
CA GLN A 691 -38.44 35.30 42.76
C GLN A 691 -37.82 36.68 42.53
N ASN A 692 -38.35 37.46 41.58
CA ASN A 692 -37.96 38.84 41.33
C ASN A 692 -39.01 39.79 41.91
N ARG A 693 -38.84 40.15 43.18
CA ARG A 693 -39.59 41.26 43.78
C ARG A 693 -38.90 42.56 43.45
N VAL A 694 -39.63 43.49 42.86
CA VAL A 694 -39.16 44.85 42.66
C VAL A 694 -39.44 45.60 43.96
N GLN A 695 -38.39 46.21 44.55
CA GLN A 695 -38.57 47.17 45.65
C GLN A 695 -39.10 48.47 45.07
N ILE A 696 -40.16 48.98 45.68
CA ILE A 696 -40.96 50.02 45.06
C ILE A 696 -41.23 51.14 46.05
N GLY A 697 -40.79 52.33 45.66
CA GLY A 697 -41.09 53.61 46.28
C GLY A 697 -40.23 54.71 45.67
N PRO A 698 -40.50 55.98 45.99
CA PRO A 698 -39.69 57.11 45.53
C PRO A 698 -38.22 56.87 45.86
N MET A 699 -37.34 56.98 44.86
CA MET A 699 -35.89 56.79 45.01
C MET A 699 -35.48 55.39 45.52
N GLY A 700 -36.30 54.35 45.32
CA GLY A 700 -35.97 52.97 45.72
C GLY A 700 -36.20 52.67 47.20
N SER A 701 -36.94 53.51 47.91
CA SER A 701 -37.36 53.25 49.30
C SER A 701 -38.48 52.20 49.35
N PRO A 702 -38.56 51.34 50.37
CA PRO A 702 -39.63 50.36 50.51
C PRO A 702 -40.97 51.05 50.88
N MET A 703 -42.01 50.86 50.06
CA MET A 703 -43.38 51.22 50.43
C MET A 703 -43.93 50.27 51.50
N LEU A 704 -44.40 50.81 52.62
CA LEU A 704 -44.94 50.03 53.73
C LEU A 704 -46.46 50.19 53.84
N PHE A 705 -47.18 49.08 53.91
CA PHE A 705 -48.61 49.02 54.21
C PHE A 705 -48.82 48.63 55.68
N HIS A 706 -49.61 49.41 56.40
CA HIS A 706 -49.88 49.22 57.83
C HIS A 706 -51.20 48.49 58.07
N TYR A 707 -51.13 47.26 58.59
CA TYR A 707 -52.28 46.52 59.09
C TYR A 707 -52.58 46.92 60.52
N TYR A 708 -53.78 47.46 60.76
CA TYR A 708 -54.29 47.78 62.09
C TYR A 708 -55.38 46.79 62.53
N LEU A 709 -55.67 46.74 63.83
CA LEU A 709 -56.75 45.92 64.36
C LEU A 709 -58.12 46.53 64.02
N THR A 710 -59.05 45.68 63.59
CA THR A 710 -60.38 46.11 63.15
C THR A 710 -61.10 46.81 64.30
N PRO A 711 -61.57 48.07 64.12
CA PRO A 711 -62.30 48.78 65.17
C PRO A 711 -63.59 48.04 65.53
N THR A 712 -63.79 47.76 66.82
CA THR A 712 -64.99 47.10 67.33
C THR A 712 -65.77 48.06 68.22
N VAL A 713 -67.11 48.05 68.08
CA VAL A 713 -68.01 48.81 68.95
C VAL A 713 -68.66 47.84 69.92
N ALA A 714 -68.38 47.98 71.20
CA ALA A 714 -68.93 47.15 72.26
C ALA A 714 -70.26 47.71 72.79
N LYS A 715 -70.35 49.03 72.95
CA LYS A 715 -71.52 49.69 73.53
C LYS A 715 -71.75 51.08 72.93
N VAL A 716 -73.02 51.44 72.80
CA VAL A 716 -73.49 52.71 72.23
C VAL A 716 -74.39 53.39 73.25
N THR A 717 -74.03 54.58 73.73
CA THR A 717 -74.77 55.31 74.77
C THR A 717 -74.90 56.80 74.42
N PRO A 718 -76.11 57.41 74.48
CA PRO A 718 -77.41 56.75 74.61
C PRO A 718 -77.72 55.90 73.36
N SER A 719 -78.51 54.86 73.52
CA SER A 719 -78.98 54.00 72.41
C SER A 719 -80.16 54.61 71.64
N PHE A 720 -80.61 55.81 72.02
CA PHE A 720 -81.71 56.55 71.41
C PHE A 720 -81.37 58.04 71.29
N GLY A 721 -82.03 58.75 70.37
CA GLY A 721 -81.79 60.17 70.11
C GLY A 721 -82.91 60.82 69.30
N SER A 722 -82.84 62.15 69.13
CA SER A 722 -83.85 62.92 68.37
C SER A 722 -83.80 62.61 66.87
N ALA A 723 -84.97 62.48 66.25
CA ALA A 723 -85.10 62.33 64.79
C ALA A 723 -84.57 63.56 64.00
N ARG A 724 -84.49 64.73 64.65
CA ARG A 724 -83.86 65.93 64.06
C ARG A 724 -82.33 65.82 63.96
N GLY A 725 -81.73 64.76 64.49
CA GLY A 725 -80.28 64.60 64.57
C GLY A 725 -79.65 65.48 65.65
N GLY A 726 -78.32 65.43 65.74
CA GLY A 726 -77.53 66.23 66.65
C GLY A 726 -77.29 65.62 68.03
N THR A 727 -77.79 64.41 68.30
CA THR A 727 -77.54 63.71 69.56
C THR A 727 -76.08 63.26 69.60
N LEU A 728 -75.35 63.58 70.67
CA LEU A 728 -73.99 63.07 70.87
C LEU A 728 -74.07 61.64 71.41
N VAL A 729 -73.57 60.71 70.62
CA VAL A 729 -73.52 59.27 70.92
C VAL A 729 -72.10 58.88 71.26
N GLN A 730 -71.93 58.30 72.43
CA GLN A 730 -70.70 57.71 72.92
C GLN A 730 -70.60 56.25 72.46
N LEU A 731 -69.54 55.96 71.71
CA LEU A 731 -69.16 54.63 71.28
C LEU A 731 -68.02 54.14 72.17
N GLU A 732 -68.31 53.15 73.01
CA GLU A 732 -67.31 52.39 73.75
C GLU A 732 -66.98 51.13 72.96
N GLY A 733 -65.69 50.84 72.84
CA GLY A 733 -65.22 49.77 71.98
C GLY A 733 -63.74 49.53 72.15
N ALA A 734 -63.11 49.00 71.10
CA ALA A 734 -61.67 48.80 71.05
C ALA A 734 -61.12 49.10 69.66
N HIS A 735 -59.84 49.48 69.63
CA HIS A 735 -59.06 49.71 68.40
C HIS A 735 -59.59 50.85 67.50
N PHE A 736 -60.21 51.88 68.07
CA PHE A 736 -60.49 53.11 67.32
C PHE A 736 -59.19 53.83 66.96
N ILE A 737 -59.12 54.37 65.73
CA ILE A 737 -57.92 55.00 65.19
C ILE A 737 -58.24 56.44 64.79
N ASN A 738 -57.46 57.39 65.31
CA ASN A 738 -57.59 58.80 64.99
C ASN A 738 -56.79 59.16 63.72
N ASN A 739 -57.33 58.84 62.54
CA ASN A 739 -56.66 59.07 61.25
C ASN A 739 -57.42 60.05 60.32
N GLY A 740 -58.34 60.86 60.88
CA GLY A 740 -59.18 61.80 60.12
C GLY A 740 -60.23 61.16 59.20
N ARG A 741 -60.11 59.86 58.91
CA ARG A 741 -61.08 59.03 58.16
C ARG A 741 -62.05 58.28 59.08
N LEU A 742 -61.91 58.43 60.39
CA LEU A 742 -62.82 57.85 61.37
C LEU A 742 -64.22 58.46 61.21
N THR A 743 -65.17 57.64 60.74
CA THR A 743 -66.55 58.04 60.52
C THR A 743 -67.48 57.08 61.27
N CYS A 744 -68.58 57.62 61.76
CA CYS A 744 -69.69 56.84 62.30
C CYS A 744 -70.77 56.69 61.25
N LYS A 745 -71.16 55.46 60.97
CA LYS A 745 -72.22 55.16 60.01
C LYS A 745 -73.53 54.85 60.74
N PHE A 746 -74.55 55.66 60.50
CA PHE A 746 -75.92 55.47 61.00
C PHE A 746 -76.82 55.08 59.82
N GLY A 747 -77.14 53.79 59.68
CA GLY A 747 -77.83 53.28 58.50
C GLY A 747 -76.98 53.45 57.24
N GLN A 748 -77.43 54.28 56.28
CA GLN A 748 -76.65 54.66 55.09
C GLN A 748 -75.92 56.00 55.21
N VAL A 749 -76.16 56.76 56.29
CA VAL A 749 -75.58 58.09 56.47
C VAL A 749 -74.30 57.99 57.29
N THR A 750 -73.17 58.38 56.69
CA THR A 750 -71.88 58.49 57.35
C THR A 750 -71.65 59.91 57.83
N VAL A 751 -71.33 60.07 59.12
CA VAL A 751 -70.91 61.33 59.72
C VAL A 751 -69.45 61.21 60.19
N PRO A 752 -68.64 62.28 60.14
CA PRO A 752 -67.32 62.27 60.75
C PRO A 752 -67.44 62.02 62.26
N ALA A 753 -66.45 61.36 62.85
CA ALA A 753 -66.36 61.28 64.29
C ALA A 753 -66.28 62.70 64.87
N TYR A 754 -67.15 63.00 65.83
CA TYR A 754 -67.24 64.33 66.43
C TYR A 754 -66.03 64.61 67.32
N LEU A 755 -65.64 63.63 68.13
CA LEU A 755 -64.46 63.69 68.98
C LEU A 755 -63.86 62.30 69.17
N PHE A 756 -62.57 62.15 68.88
CA PHE A 756 -61.80 60.98 69.29
C PHE A 756 -61.25 61.24 70.70
N ILE A 757 -61.58 60.37 71.66
CA ILE A 757 -61.09 60.50 73.04
C ILE A 757 -59.95 59.51 73.26
N SER A 758 -60.18 58.24 72.97
CA SER A 758 -59.17 57.19 73.11
C SER A 758 -59.43 56.05 72.12
N THR A 759 -58.50 55.09 72.06
CA THR A 759 -58.66 53.86 71.26
C THR A 759 -59.87 53.01 71.71
N ALA A 760 -60.49 53.33 72.85
CA ALA A 760 -61.67 52.65 73.37
C ALA A 760 -62.93 53.55 73.40
N LEU A 761 -62.81 54.84 73.08
CA LEU A 761 -63.91 55.79 73.24
C LEU A 761 -63.95 56.86 72.14
N VAL A 762 -65.06 56.93 71.42
CA VAL A 762 -65.32 57.92 70.36
C VAL A 762 -66.70 58.53 70.52
N LEU A 763 -66.83 59.84 70.33
CA LEU A 763 -68.11 60.52 70.27
C LEU A 763 -68.49 60.81 68.82
N CYS A 764 -69.75 60.56 68.48
CA CYS A 764 -70.32 60.83 67.17
C CYS A 764 -71.64 61.57 67.28
N LYS A 765 -71.87 62.51 66.36
CA LYS A 765 -73.11 63.30 66.33
C LYS A 765 -74.09 62.65 65.36
N THR A 766 -75.26 62.23 65.83
CA THR A 766 -76.25 61.57 64.95
C THR A 766 -76.69 62.51 63.82
N PRO A 767 -76.84 62.03 62.58
CA PRO A 767 -77.48 62.80 61.51
C PRO A 767 -79.01 62.88 61.74
N PRO A 768 -79.72 63.82 61.09
CA PRO A 768 -81.18 63.81 61.06
C PRO A 768 -81.68 62.53 60.40
N MET A 769 -82.51 61.75 61.09
CA MET A 769 -83.02 60.46 60.64
C MET A 769 -84.50 60.32 61.03
N PRO A 770 -85.38 59.83 60.14
CA PRO A 770 -86.81 59.65 60.46
C PRO A 770 -87.01 58.71 61.65
N ALA A 771 -87.94 59.04 62.56
CA ALA A 771 -88.26 58.21 63.73
C ALA A 771 -88.95 56.91 63.29
N GLY A 772 -88.32 55.75 63.54
CA GLY A 772 -88.90 54.44 63.25
C GLY A 772 -88.08 53.27 63.80
N LEU A 773 -88.77 52.26 64.36
CA LEU A 773 -88.20 51.03 64.94
C LEU A 773 -87.83 49.99 63.85
N LEU A 774 -86.63 49.40 64.00
CA LEU A 774 -86.16 48.05 63.61
C LEU A 774 -86.30 47.53 62.15
N HIS A 775 -85.17 47.46 61.43
CA HIS A 775 -84.32 46.25 61.36
C HIS A 775 -83.13 46.48 60.41
N MET A 776 -81.91 46.49 60.96
CA MET A 776 -80.68 46.42 60.16
C MET A 776 -80.27 44.95 60.01
N PHE A 777 -80.36 44.42 58.79
CA PHE A 777 -79.39 43.47 58.28
C PHE A 777 -78.73 44.10 57.05
N VAL A 778 -77.47 44.51 57.21
CA VAL A 778 -76.60 44.87 56.10
C VAL A 778 -75.87 43.59 55.72
N CYS A 779 -76.27 42.96 54.62
CA CYS A 779 -75.43 42.01 53.91
C CYS A 779 -74.61 42.79 52.89
N LEU A 780 -73.29 42.66 52.97
CA LEU A 780 -72.34 43.14 51.97
C LEU A 780 -72.67 42.54 50.59
N PHE A 781 -72.59 43.40 49.58
CA PHE A 781 -72.07 43.15 48.23
C PHE A 781 -72.27 41.76 47.59
N VAL A 782 -73.07 41.72 46.51
CA VAL A 782 -72.70 41.35 45.12
C VAL A 782 -74.01 41.12 44.36
N CYS A 783 -74.52 42.12 43.64
CA CYS A 783 -75.56 41.89 42.61
C CYS A 783 -75.71 43.07 41.63
N LEU A 784 -74.59 43.55 41.06
CA LEU A 784 -74.60 44.55 39.97
C LEU A 784 -74.00 44.04 38.66
N LEU A 785 -73.39 42.84 38.66
CA LEU A 785 -72.80 42.24 37.46
C LEU A 785 -73.78 41.33 36.68
N LEU A 786 -74.78 40.71 37.34
CA LEU A 786 -75.74 39.84 36.64
C LEU A 786 -76.81 40.61 35.85
N SER A 787 -77.19 41.81 36.30
CA SER A 787 -78.18 42.65 35.58
C SER A 787 -77.59 43.30 34.33
N LEU A 788 -76.30 43.67 34.34
CA LEU A 788 -75.62 44.25 33.19
C LEU A 788 -75.36 43.19 32.09
N LEU A 789 -75.04 41.94 32.49
CA LEU A 789 -74.83 40.85 31.52
C LEU A 789 -76.13 40.45 30.82
N LEU A 790 -77.25 40.42 31.54
CA LEU A 790 -78.57 40.16 30.93
C LEU A 790 -79.01 41.30 30.00
N LEU A 791 -78.71 42.56 30.34
CA LEU A 791 -79.03 43.71 29.50
C LEU A 791 -78.19 43.72 28.21
N LEU A 792 -76.90 43.37 28.30
CA LEU A 792 -76.02 43.26 27.12
C LEU A 792 -76.45 42.11 26.20
N LEU A 793 -76.85 40.97 26.76
CA LEU A 793 -77.36 39.84 25.96
C LEU A 793 -78.67 40.21 25.25
N LEU A 794 -79.58 40.94 25.92
CA LEU A 794 -80.83 41.40 25.30
C LEU A 794 -80.58 42.42 24.18
N LEU A 795 -79.62 43.33 24.35
CA LEU A 795 -79.24 44.32 23.33
C LEU A 795 -78.56 43.67 22.10
N LEU A 796 -77.73 42.65 22.31
CA LEU A 796 -77.12 41.87 21.23
C LEU A 796 -78.16 41.04 20.46
N LEU A 797 -79.14 40.44 21.15
CA LEU A 797 -80.26 39.73 20.51
C LEU A 797 -81.17 40.68 19.72
N LEU A 798 -81.43 41.89 20.24
CA LEU A 798 -82.21 42.91 19.52
C LEU A 798 -81.48 43.44 18.28
N MET A 799 -80.16 43.65 18.36
CA MET A 799 -79.35 44.05 17.19
C MET A 799 -79.30 42.94 16.14
N LEU A 800 -79.20 41.67 16.55
CA LEU A 800 -79.22 40.53 15.62
C LEU A 800 -80.59 40.39 14.92
N MET A 801 -81.69 40.60 15.67
CA MET A 801 -83.04 40.60 15.09
C MET A 801 -83.25 41.79 14.13
N LEU A 802 -82.74 42.99 14.43
CA LEU A 802 -82.79 44.14 13.52
C LEU A 802 -81.95 43.91 12.25
N PHE A 803 -80.79 43.27 12.38
CA PHE A 803 -79.91 42.95 11.25
C PHE A 803 -80.53 41.89 10.32
N LEU A 804 -81.26 40.92 10.88
CA LEU A 804 -82.04 39.95 10.11
C LEU A 804 -83.30 40.56 9.47
N PHE A 805 -83.93 41.56 10.11
CA PHE A 805 -85.10 42.26 9.54
C PHE A 805 -84.73 43.20 8.38
N LEU A 806 -83.54 43.81 8.40
CA LEU A 806 -83.04 44.68 7.33
C LEU A 806 -82.56 43.92 6.08
N PHE A 807 -82.38 42.60 6.16
CA PHE A 807 -81.96 41.74 5.04
C PHE A 807 -83.11 40.91 4.43
N SER A 808 -84.35 41.07 4.89
CA SER A 808 -85.53 40.37 4.36
C SER A 808 -86.68 41.30 3.94
N CYS A 809 -86.38 42.55 3.61
CA CYS A 809 -87.29 43.47 2.92
C CYS A 809 -86.63 44.04 1.66
#